data_AF-A0A6P7RHF7-F1
#
_entry.id   AF-A0A6P7RHF7-F1
#
_cell.length_a   1.000
_cell.length_b   1.000
_cell.length_c   1.000
_cell.angle_alpha   90.00
_cell.angle_beta   90.00
_cell.angle_gamma   90.00
#
_symmetry.space_group_name_H-M   'P 1'
#
loop_
_entity.id
_entity.type
_entity.pdbx_description
1 polymer ?
#
loop_
_entity_poly.entity_id
_entity_poly.type
_entity_poly.pdbx_seq_one_letter_code
_entity_poly.pdbx_strand_id
1 'polypeptide(L)'
;MSAFPDSVDQKFHNMTVNECFQSRSTVLQGQPFGGIPTVLVLNIILWVFVVLLYSFLRKAAWDYGRLALLIHNDSLTSLIYGEQSEKSSPSEVSLEAERRDRGFSSWFFNSLTMRDRDLINKCGDDARIYITFQYHLIIFVLILCIPSLGIILPINYIGTVLDWNSHFGRTTIVNVSTESKFLWLHSFFAFLYFLINLAFMGHHCLGFVPKKSLHFTRTLMITYVPTEIQDPEIISKHFHEAYPGCVVTRVHFCYDVRNLIDLDDQRRHAMRGRLYYTAKAKKTGKVMIKTHPCSRLCFCKCWTCFKEVDAEQYYSELEEQLTDEFNAELNRVQLKRLDLIFVTFQDARTVRRIYDDYKYIHCGRHPKQSSVTTIVKNYHWRVAHAPHPKDIIWKHLSIRRFSWWTRFIAINTFLFFLFFFLTTPAIIINTIDIYNVTRPIEKLQSPIVTQFFPSVLLWAFTVTMPLLVYLSAFLEAHWTRSSQNLIIVHKCYIFLVFMVVILPSMGLTSLHVFLRWLFDIYYLEHATIRFQCVFLPDNGAFFINYVITAALLGTGMELMRLGSLCTYCTRLFLSKSEPERVHIRKNQATDFQFGREYAWMLNVFSVVMAYSITCPIIVPFGLLYLCMKHITDRYNMYYSYAPTKLNAQIHMAAVYQAIFAPLLGLFWMLFFSILRVGSLHSITLFSMSSLIISVVIAFSGIFLGKLRIAQRYEQPEEETETVFDVEPSSTTSTPTSLLYVATVLQEPELNLTPASSPARHTYGTINSQPEEGEEESGLRGFARELDSAQFQEGLELEGQSH
;
A
#
# COMPACT_ATOMS: atom_id res chain seq x y z
N MET A 1 2.01 42.80 -26.36
CA MET A 1 2.93 43.88 -25.94
C MET A 1 2.43 44.40 -24.61
N SER A 2 2.92 43.83 -23.50
CA SER A 2 2.75 44.36 -22.14
C SER A 2 3.75 43.64 -21.25
N ALA A 3 4.65 44.44 -20.69
CA ALA A 3 5.88 44.07 -20.01
C ALA A 3 5.67 43.09 -18.85
N PHE A 4 6.37 41.95 -18.91
CA PHE A 4 6.83 41.25 -17.72
C PHE A 4 8.16 41.89 -17.28
N PRO A 5 8.45 42.01 -15.98
CA PRO A 5 9.61 42.77 -15.53
C PRO A 5 10.91 42.01 -15.81
N ASP A 6 11.73 42.57 -16.71
CA ASP A 6 13.11 42.15 -17.05
C ASP A 6 14.09 42.17 -15.85
N SER A 7 13.63 42.54 -14.65
CA SER A 7 14.47 42.69 -13.46
C SER A 7 14.88 41.36 -12.80
N VAL A 8 14.24 40.24 -13.14
CA VAL A 8 14.64 38.91 -12.62
C VAL A 8 15.75 38.31 -13.47
N ASP A 9 15.69 38.43 -14.79
CA ASP A 9 16.72 37.90 -15.69
C ASP A 9 18.05 38.65 -15.58
N GLN A 10 18.03 39.97 -15.32
CA GLN A 10 19.26 40.74 -15.10
C GLN A 10 20.01 40.39 -13.80
N LYS A 11 19.32 39.93 -12.75
CA LYS A 11 19.96 39.55 -11.48
C LYS A 11 20.64 38.18 -11.54
N PHE A 12 20.23 37.33 -12.49
CA PHE A 12 20.83 36.02 -12.75
C PHE A 12 22.00 36.08 -13.75
N HIS A 13 22.15 37.15 -14.52
CA HIS A 13 23.18 37.27 -15.55
C HIS A 13 24.61 37.50 -15.03
N ASN A 14 24.77 37.87 -13.75
CA ASN A 14 26.06 38.23 -13.14
C ASN A 14 26.40 37.39 -11.90
N MET A 15 25.94 36.13 -11.79
CA MET A 15 26.35 35.28 -10.67
C MET A 15 27.65 34.55 -11.02
N THR A 16 28.74 34.92 -10.38
CA THR A 16 30.05 34.26 -10.53
C THR A 16 30.04 32.88 -9.84
N VAL A 17 30.90 31.95 -10.27
CA VAL A 17 31.02 30.60 -9.67
C VAL A 17 31.23 30.67 -8.14
N ASN A 18 31.95 31.70 -7.66
CA ASN A 18 32.17 31.94 -6.22
C ASN A 18 30.91 32.41 -5.47
N GLU A 19 30.03 33.18 -6.11
CA GLU A 19 28.75 33.59 -5.52
C GLU A 19 27.75 32.44 -5.46
N CYS A 20 27.81 31.48 -6.38
CA CYS A 20 27.03 30.24 -6.33
C CYS A 20 27.37 29.40 -5.08
N PHE A 21 28.66 29.21 -4.75
CA PHE A 21 29.10 28.52 -3.53
C PHE A 21 28.79 29.28 -2.23
N GLN A 22 28.61 30.61 -2.32
CA GLN A 22 28.21 31.46 -1.19
C GLN A 22 26.69 31.66 -1.07
N SER A 23 25.91 31.33 -2.12
CA SER A 23 24.45 31.42 -2.12
C SER A 23 23.84 30.29 -1.28
N ARG A 24 23.82 30.52 0.03
CA ARG A 24 23.16 29.65 1.01
C ARG A 24 21.67 29.57 0.71
N SER A 25 21.13 28.36 0.69
CA SER A 25 19.69 28.12 0.66
C SER A 25 18.97 28.93 1.74
N THR A 26 17.96 29.71 1.35
CA THR A 26 17.24 30.65 2.23
C THR A 26 16.46 29.96 3.36
N VAL A 27 16.14 28.67 3.21
CA VAL A 27 15.34 27.89 4.18
C VAL A 27 16.16 27.40 5.37
N LEU A 28 17.49 27.26 5.24
CA LEU A 28 18.39 26.81 6.30
C LEU A 28 19.33 27.94 6.81
N GLN A 29 19.05 29.19 6.43
CA GLN A 29 19.85 30.34 6.84
C GLN A 29 19.92 30.44 8.38
N GLY A 30 21.12 30.26 8.91
CA GLY A 30 21.48 30.56 10.30
C GLY A 30 21.88 29.39 11.18
N GLN A 31 21.75 28.12 10.73
CA GLN A 31 22.11 26.97 11.56
C GLN A 31 23.47 26.35 11.18
N PRO A 32 24.33 26.03 12.18
CA PRO A 32 25.59 25.35 11.92
C PRO A 32 25.34 23.95 11.32
N PHE A 33 26.22 23.52 10.39
CA PHE A 33 26.20 22.18 9.78
C PHE A 33 24.87 21.79 9.09
N GLY A 34 24.20 22.74 8.42
CA GLY A 34 22.97 22.46 7.66
C GLY A 34 21.77 22.06 8.54
N GLY A 35 21.81 22.38 9.84
CA GLY A 35 20.74 22.09 10.80
C GLY A 35 20.65 20.62 11.23
N ILE A 36 21.53 19.73 10.76
CA ILE A 36 21.45 18.29 11.01
C ILE A 36 21.42 17.94 12.52
N PRO A 37 22.31 18.49 13.38
CA PRO A 37 22.27 18.17 14.81
C PRO A 37 20.98 18.65 15.48
N THR A 38 20.50 19.85 15.11
CA THR A 38 19.24 20.40 15.64
C THR A 38 18.05 19.55 15.22
N VAL A 39 17.96 19.20 13.93
CA VAL A 39 16.90 18.35 13.38
C VAL A 39 16.93 16.97 14.03
N LEU A 40 18.11 16.39 14.25
CA LEU A 40 18.26 15.10 14.93
C LEU A 40 17.73 15.16 16.37
N VAL A 41 18.14 16.14 17.17
CA VAL A 41 17.69 16.29 18.55
C VAL A 41 16.17 16.51 18.62
N LEU A 42 15.63 17.38 17.77
CA LEU A 42 14.19 17.62 17.70
C LEU A 42 13.42 16.35 17.31
N ASN A 43 13.89 15.61 16.31
CA ASN A 43 13.27 14.35 15.90
C ASN A 43 13.36 13.28 16.99
N ILE A 44 14.43 13.22 17.77
CA ILE A 44 14.55 12.30 18.92
C ILE A 44 13.52 12.68 19.99
N ILE A 45 13.41 13.96 20.35
CA ILE A 45 12.42 14.43 21.34
C ILE A 45 10.99 14.11 20.88
N LEU A 46 10.68 14.41 19.62
CA LEU A 46 9.36 14.12 19.06
C LEU A 46 9.10 12.62 18.96
N TRP A 47 10.09 11.82 18.62
CA TRP A 47 9.98 10.36 18.59
C TRP A 47 9.70 9.79 19.98
N VAL A 48 10.38 10.27 21.02
CA VAL A 48 10.10 9.89 22.41
C VAL A 48 8.67 10.26 22.77
N PHE A 49 8.21 11.47 22.41
CA PHE A 49 6.82 11.88 22.63
C PHE A 49 5.82 10.95 21.92
N VAL A 50 6.07 10.62 20.65
CA VAL A 50 5.26 9.69 19.86
C VAL A 50 5.21 8.31 20.49
N VAL A 51 6.34 7.79 20.98
CA VAL A 51 6.43 6.49 21.69
C VAL A 51 5.68 6.50 23.02
N LEU A 52 5.78 7.60 23.79
CA LEU A 52 5.02 7.77 25.03
C LEU A 52 3.52 7.87 24.77
N LEU A 53 3.12 8.66 23.76
CA LEU A 53 1.73 8.79 23.33
C LEU A 53 1.19 7.45 22.84
N TYR A 54 1.96 6.70 22.06
CA TYR A 54 1.61 5.34 21.65
C TYR A 54 1.41 4.43 22.86
N SER A 55 2.34 4.45 23.82
CA SER A 55 2.28 3.61 25.03
C SER A 55 1.07 3.95 25.90
N PHE A 56 0.70 5.24 25.96
CA PHE A 56 -0.51 5.72 26.61
C PHE A 56 -1.78 5.31 25.85
N LEU A 57 -1.88 5.61 24.56
CA LEU A 57 -3.05 5.29 23.74
C LEU A 57 -3.30 3.79 23.68
N ARG A 58 -2.25 2.96 23.65
CA ARG A 58 -2.38 1.50 23.71
C ARG A 58 -3.06 1.02 25.00
N LYS A 59 -2.85 1.71 26.13
CA LYS A 59 -3.50 1.39 27.41
C LYS A 59 -4.87 2.04 27.57
N ALA A 60 -5.01 3.31 27.15
CA ALA A 60 -6.23 4.11 27.34
C ALA A 60 -7.31 3.78 26.30
N ALA A 61 -6.92 3.48 25.06
CA ALA A 61 -7.81 2.98 24.03
C ALA A 61 -7.59 1.46 23.93
N TRP A 62 -8.24 0.72 24.84
CA TRP A 62 -8.18 -0.74 24.95
C TRP A 62 -8.29 -1.38 23.56
N ASP A 63 -7.17 -1.92 23.09
CA ASP A 63 -6.96 -2.76 21.89
C ASP A 63 -7.87 -2.55 20.67
N TYR A 64 -7.94 -1.32 20.15
CA TYR A 64 -8.64 -1.01 18.89
C TYR A 64 -8.17 -1.84 17.67
N GLY A 65 -6.96 -2.40 17.70
CA GLY A 65 -6.44 -3.29 16.65
C GLY A 65 -6.47 -4.79 16.98
N ARG A 66 -6.16 -5.18 18.22
CA ARG A 66 -6.05 -6.60 18.60
C ARG A 66 -7.41 -7.26 18.79
N LEU A 67 -8.38 -6.52 19.32
CA LEU A 67 -9.76 -7.01 19.50
C LEU A 67 -10.41 -7.34 18.14
N ALA A 68 -10.16 -6.51 17.12
CA ALA A 68 -10.66 -6.74 15.76
C ALA A 68 -10.09 -8.02 15.13
N LEU A 69 -8.84 -8.38 15.43
CA LEU A 69 -8.22 -9.62 14.93
C LEU A 69 -8.79 -10.88 15.60
N LEU A 70 -9.13 -10.80 16.89
CA LEU A 70 -9.80 -11.89 17.60
C LEU A 70 -11.24 -12.09 17.09
N ILE A 71 -11.99 -11.01 16.93
CA ILE A 71 -13.40 -11.05 16.50
C ILE A 71 -13.55 -11.43 15.01
N HIS A 72 -12.54 -11.18 14.16
CA HIS A 72 -12.58 -11.61 12.75
C HIS A 72 -12.38 -13.13 12.60
N ASN A 73 -11.59 -13.76 13.47
CA ASN A 73 -11.38 -15.21 13.43
C ASN A 73 -12.63 -16.00 13.87
N ASP A 74 -13.47 -15.41 14.72
CA ASP A 74 -14.78 -15.97 15.03
C ASP A 74 -15.74 -15.66 13.87
N SER A 75 -15.96 -16.65 13.01
CA SER A 75 -16.86 -16.53 11.87
C SER A 75 -18.26 -16.08 12.29
N LEU A 76 -18.93 -15.31 11.42
CA LEU A 76 -20.32 -14.89 11.61
C LEU A 76 -21.26 -16.09 11.85
N THR A 77 -20.93 -17.27 11.30
CA THR A 77 -21.65 -18.54 11.50
C THR A 77 -21.50 -19.13 12.90
N SER A 78 -20.29 -19.14 13.48
CA SER A 78 -20.09 -19.65 14.86
C SER A 78 -20.68 -18.72 15.92
N LEU A 79 -20.76 -17.43 15.61
CA LEU A 79 -21.30 -16.39 16.49
C LEU A 79 -22.83 -16.30 16.47
N ILE A 80 -23.46 -16.64 15.33
CA ILE A 80 -24.92 -16.66 15.16
C ILE A 80 -25.53 -18.01 15.57
N TYR A 81 -24.87 -19.14 15.30
CA TYR A 81 -25.43 -20.47 15.58
C TYR A 81 -25.00 -21.10 16.90
N GLY A 82 -24.08 -20.49 17.65
CA GLY A 82 -23.64 -21.07 18.93
C GLY A 82 -23.04 -22.47 18.80
N GLU A 83 -22.63 -22.89 17.60
CA GLU A 83 -21.78 -24.06 17.42
C GLU A 83 -20.44 -23.72 18.06
N GLN A 84 -20.25 -24.20 19.29
CA GLN A 84 -18.92 -24.47 19.81
C GLN A 84 -18.27 -25.46 18.87
N SER A 85 -17.66 -24.95 17.80
CA SER A 85 -16.55 -25.66 17.19
C SER A 85 -15.48 -25.77 18.28
N GLU A 86 -15.42 -26.92 18.93
CA GLU A 86 -14.35 -27.32 19.85
C GLU A 86 -12.96 -27.35 19.18
N LYS A 87 -12.80 -26.76 17.99
CA LYS A 87 -11.54 -26.65 17.25
C LYS A 87 -11.26 -25.22 16.78
N SER A 88 -11.48 -24.24 17.65
CA SER A 88 -10.60 -23.06 17.73
C SER A 88 -10.80 -22.37 19.07
N SER A 89 -10.33 -23.00 20.15
CA SER A 89 -9.84 -22.22 21.28
C SER A 89 -8.87 -21.16 20.73
N PRO A 90 -8.91 -19.90 21.20
CA PRO A 90 -7.94 -18.89 20.76
C PRO A 90 -6.57 -19.53 20.92
N SER A 91 -5.87 -19.74 19.80
CA SER A 91 -4.61 -20.49 19.77
C SER A 91 -3.78 -20.08 20.98
N GLU A 92 -3.29 -21.02 21.79
CA GLU A 92 -2.59 -20.73 23.06
C GLU A 92 -1.52 -19.62 22.90
N VAL A 93 -0.93 -19.52 21.69
CA VAL A 93 -0.03 -18.46 21.23
C VAL A 93 -0.60 -17.04 21.35
N SER A 94 -1.89 -16.82 21.07
CA SER A 94 -2.57 -15.51 21.16
C SER A 94 -2.78 -15.09 22.62
N LEU A 95 -3.17 -16.03 23.49
CA LEU A 95 -3.34 -15.80 24.93
C LEU A 95 -1.99 -15.63 25.66
N GLU A 96 -0.93 -16.33 25.21
CA GLU A 96 0.43 -16.15 25.72
C GLU A 96 1.04 -14.80 25.31
N ALA A 97 0.80 -14.36 24.07
CA ALA A 97 1.22 -13.04 23.59
C ALA A 97 0.53 -11.91 24.37
N GLU A 98 -0.73 -12.11 24.77
CA GLU A 98 -1.51 -11.17 25.58
C GLU A 98 -0.98 -11.04 27.02
N ARG A 99 -0.52 -12.14 27.63
CA ARG A 99 0.09 -12.12 28.98
C ARG A 99 1.46 -11.44 29.02
N ARG A 100 2.27 -11.53 27.95
CA ARG A 100 3.62 -10.94 27.91
C ARG A 100 3.65 -9.42 27.74
N ASP A 101 2.55 -8.78 27.34
CA ASP A 101 2.57 -7.37 26.89
C ASP A 101 1.79 -6.36 27.76
N ARG A 102 1.67 -6.62 29.08
CA ARG A 102 0.95 -5.74 30.04
C ARG A 102 1.73 -4.50 30.51
N GLY A 103 3.05 -4.46 30.33
CA GLY A 103 3.91 -3.36 30.79
C GLY A 103 3.80 -2.09 29.93
N PHE A 104 4.14 -0.91 30.45
CA PHE A 104 4.08 0.35 29.66
C PHE A 104 5.04 0.31 28.46
N SER A 105 6.26 -0.20 28.66
CA SER A 105 7.30 -0.35 27.62
C SER A 105 7.57 -1.81 27.23
N SER A 106 6.72 -2.76 27.63
CA SER A 106 6.93 -4.18 27.31
C SER A 106 6.90 -4.45 25.81
N TRP A 107 6.17 -3.64 25.04
CA TRP A 107 6.03 -3.78 23.59
C TRP A 107 7.39 -3.67 22.87
N PHE A 108 8.25 -2.76 23.33
CA PHE A 108 9.56 -2.52 22.74
C PHE A 108 10.50 -3.72 22.97
N PHE A 109 10.59 -4.19 24.21
CA PHE A 109 11.39 -5.38 24.55
C PHE A 109 10.83 -6.64 23.89
N ASN A 110 9.51 -6.83 23.91
CA ASN A 110 8.86 -7.96 23.25
C ASN A 110 9.12 -7.96 21.74
N SER A 111 9.16 -6.79 21.09
CA SER A 111 9.50 -6.69 19.67
C SER A 111 10.91 -7.18 19.36
N LEU A 112 11.87 -6.93 20.27
CA LEU A 112 13.26 -7.37 20.14
C LEU A 112 13.45 -8.85 20.50
N THR A 113 12.69 -9.35 21.48
CA THR A 113 12.80 -10.73 21.97
C THR A 113 11.99 -11.74 21.14
N MET A 114 11.03 -11.28 20.33
CA MET A 114 10.16 -12.14 19.53
C MET A 114 10.96 -12.97 18.50
N ARG A 115 10.80 -14.29 18.55
CA ARG A 115 11.47 -15.22 17.63
C ARG A 115 10.84 -15.19 16.25
N ASP A 116 11.67 -15.26 15.21
CA ASP A 116 11.20 -15.27 13.81
C ASP A 116 10.22 -16.42 13.53
N ARG A 117 10.41 -17.59 14.15
CA ARG A 117 9.51 -18.74 13.99
C ARG A 117 8.07 -18.43 14.40
N ASP A 118 7.90 -17.76 15.54
CA ASP A 118 6.59 -17.43 16.10
C ASP A 118 5.86 -16.42 15.19
N LEU A 119 6.61 -15.47 14.63
CA LEU A 119 6.11 -14.50 13.67
C LEU A 119 5.67 -15.14 12.35
N ILE A 120 6.47 -16.05 11.82
CA ILE A 120 6.20 -16.68 10.53
C ILE A 120 5.01 -17.64 10.63
N ASN A 121 4.89 -18.38 11.75
CA ASN A 121 3.74 -19.24 11.97
C ASN A 121 2.42 -18.46 12.02
N LYS A 122 2.45 -17.22 12.54
CA LYS A 122 1.27 -16.35 12.61
C LYS A 122 0.97 -15.63 11.28
N CYS A 123 1.99 -15.05 10.66
CA CYS A 123 1.82 -14.13 9.54
C CYS A 123 1.98 -14.79 8.15
N GLY A 124 2.52 -16.01 8.08
CA GLY A 124 2.74 -16.76 6.84
C GLY A 124 4.09 -16.48 6.17
N ASP A 125 4.28 -17.05 4.98
CA ASP A 125 5.57 -16.99 4.26
C ASP A 125 5.86 -15.62 3.61
N ASP A 126 4.85 -14.84 3.23
CA ASP A 126 5.05 -13.49 2.67
C ASP A 126 5.71 -12.55 3.70
N ALA A 127 5.33 -12.70 4.97
CA ALA A 127 5.94 -12.03 6.11
C ALA A 127 7.41 -12.42 6.31
N ARG A 128 7.74 -13.72 6.17
CA ARG A 128 9.11 -14.23 6.21
C ARG A 128 9.96 -13.55 5.13
N ILE A 129 9.47 -13.52 3.90
CA ILE A 129 10.17 -12.95 2.74
C ILE A 129 10.43 -11.46 2.97
N TYR A 130 9.41 -10.72 3.40
CA TYR A 130 9.53 -9.28 3.68
C TYR A 130 10.58 -8.96 4.75
N ILE A 131 10.58 -9.69 5.86
CA ILE A 131 11.53 -9.45 6.96
C ILE A 131 12.94 -9.87 6.57
N THR A 132 13.06 -10.99 5.86
CA THR A 132 14.35 -11.45 5.35
C THR A 132 14.93 -10.42 4.38
N PHE A 133 14.09 -9.82 3.53
CA PHE A 133 14.50 -8.75 2.62
C PHE A 133 15.04 -7.52 3.36
N GLN A 134 14.32 -7.04 4.39
CA GLN A 134 14.79 -5.94 5.24
C GLN A 134 16.14 -6.24 5.90
N TYR A 135 16.28 -7.46 6.42
CA TYR A 135 17.52 -7.90 7.07
C TYR A 135 18.72 -7.88 6.10
N HIS A 136 18.53 -8.33 4.86
CA HIS A 136 19.58 -8.25 3.84
C HIS A 136 19.95 -6.80 3.48
N LEU A 137 18.96 -5.89 3.42
CA LEU A 137 19.23 -4.46 3.21
C LEU A 137 20.01 -3.84 4.38
N ILE A 138 19.68 -4.20 5.63
CA ILE A 138 20.41 -3.73 6.82
C ILE A 138 21.88 -4.17 6.76
N ILE A 139 22.14 -5.46 6.49
CA ILE A 139 23.52 -5.97 6.38
C ILE A 139 24.25 -5.25 5.25
N PHE A 140 23.60 -5.08 4.10
CA PHE A 140 24.20 -4.39 2.96
C PHE A 140 24.59 -2.95 3.31
N VAL A 141 23.69 -2.16 3.88
CA VAL A 141 23.98 -0.76 4.27
C VAL A 141 25.02 -0.69 5.39
N LEU A 142 25.04 -1.64 6.32
CA LEU A 142 26.09 -1.77 7.34
C LEU A 142 27.47 -1.96 6.69
N ILE A 143 27.58 -2.83 5.69
CA ILE A 143 28.82 -3.04 4.93
C ILE A 143 29.23 -1.77 4.19
N LEU A 144 28.29 -1.03 3.59
CA LEU A 144 28.57 0.24 2.91
C LEU A 144 29.03 1.35 3.85
N CYS A 145 28.59 1.32 5.11
CA CYS A 145 28.94 2.32 6.13
C CYS A 145 30.46 2.34 6.37
N ILE A 146 31.13 1.19 6.31
CA ILE A 146 32.57 1.05 6.56
C ILE A 146 33.41 1.87 5.55
N PRO A 147 33.34 1.65 4.21
CA PRO A 147 34.08 2.46 3.25
C PRO A 147 33.57 3.91 3.17
N SER A 148 32.27 4.16 3.39
CA SER A 148 31.71 5.52 3.36
C SER A 148 32.30 6.41 4.44
N LEU A 149 32.34 5.93 5.69
CA LEU A 149 32.87 6.70 6.83
C LEU A 149 34.39 6.54 6.99
N GLY A 150 34.95 5.38 6.67
CA GLY A 150 36.37 5.09 6.87
C GLY A 150 37.28 5.61 5.77
N ILE A 151 36.77 5.79 4.54
CA ILE A 151 37.58 6.16 3.38
C ILE A 151 37.06 7.43 2.71
N ILE A 152 35.79 7.43 2.27
CA ILE A 152 35.22 8.54 1.48
C ILE A 152 35.13 9.83 2.31
N LEU A 153 34.59 9.75 3.54
CA LEU A 153 34.42 10.92 4.41
C LEU A 153 35.76 11.63 4.75
N PRO A 154 36.83 10.94 5.20
CA PRO A 154 38.12 11.57 5.43
C PRO A 154 38.70 12.24 4.19
N ILE A 155 38.56 11.61 3.01
CA ILE A 155 39.04 12.17 1.74
C ILE A 155 38.30 13.46 1.39
N ASN A 156 36.98 13.50 1.58
CA ASN A 156 36.20 14.71 1.39
C ASN A 156 36.68 15.82 2.33
N TYR A 157 36.92 15.49 3.60
CA TYR A 157 37.32 16.46 4.63
C TYR A 157 38.70 17.08 4.41
N ILE A 158 39.63 16.31 3.83
CA ILE A 158 41.00 16.74 3.45
C ILE A 158 40.99 17.70 2.25
N GLY A 159 39.89 17.74 1.48
CA GLY A 159 39.75 18.65 0.35
C GLY A 159 40.00 20.12 0.70
N THR A 160 40.50 20.88 -0.28
CA THR A 160 40.96 22.27 -0.10
C THR A 160 40.09 23.31 -0.80
N VAL A 161 38.99 22.90 -1.44
CA VAL A 161 38.17 23.81 -2.28
C VAL A 161 37.28 24.73 -1.44
N LEU A 162 36.78 24.28 -0.30
CA LEU A 162 35.86 25.04 0.57
C LEU A 162 36.56 25.62 1.80
N ASP A 163 36.14 26.84 2.17
CA ASP A 163 36.60 27.52 3.39
C ASP A 163 36.26 26.73 4.67
N TRP A 164 37.03 26.98 5.73
CA TRP A 164 36.83 26.38 7.05
C TRP A 164 35.44 26.67 7.67
N ASN A 165 34.81 27.77 7.28
CA ASN A 165 33.48 28.16 7.75
C ASN A 165 32.33 27.37 7.08
N SER A 166 32.61 26.62 6.01
CA SER A 166 31.61 25.84 5.26
C SER A 166 31.42 24.43 5.83
N HIS A 167 31.23 24.34 7.16
CA HIS A 167 31.27 23.12 7.98
C HIS A 167 30.77 21.84 7.30
N PHE A 168 29.51 21.81 6.84
CA PHE A 168 28.92 20.62 6.20
C PHE A 168 29.50 20.35 4.81
N GLY A 169 29.71 21.39 4.00
CA GLY A 169 30.24 21.27 2.64
C GLY A 169 31.58 20.54 2.58
N ARG A 170 32.43 20.68 3.60
CA ARG A 170 33.70 19.98 3.71
C ARG A 170 33.58 18.46 3.78
N THR A 171 32.43 17.93 4.20
CA THR A 171 32.20 16.48 4.30
C THR A 171 31.72 15.86 2.97
N THR A 172 31.46 16.70 1.97
CA THR A 172 30.91 16.30 0.68
C THR A 172 31.99 16.23 -0.40
N ILE A 173 31.69 15.52 -1.48
CA ILE A 173 32.57 15.41 -2.67
C ILE A 173 32.91 16.77 -3.29
N VAL A 174 32.11 17.81 -3.01
CA VAL A 174 32.33 19.19 -3.47
C VAL A 174 33.64 19.77 -2.95
N ASN A 175 34.15 19.32 -1.79
CA ASN A 175 35.40 19.84 -1.24
C ASN A 175 36.66 19.30 -1.93
N VAL A 176 36.55 18.21 -2.69
CA VAL A 176 37.68 17.61 -3.42
C VAL A 176 37.99 18.42 -4.67
N SER A 177 39.27 18.76 -4.91
CA SER A 177 39.68 19.51 -6.10
C SER A 177 39.53 18.68 -7.38
N THR A 178 39.31 19.34 -8.51
CA THR A 178 39.16 18.70 -9.83
C THR A 178 40.46 18.06 -10.34
N GLU A 179 41.61 18.57 -9.89
CA GLU A 179 42.94 18.04 -10.24
C GLU A 179 43.36 16.84 -9.37
N SER A 180 42.62 16.56 -8.30
CA SER A 180 42.96 15.51 -7.35
C SER A 180 42.69 14.11 -7.91
N LYS A 181 43.66 13.21 -7.73
CA LYS A 181 43.51 11.77 -8.02
C LYS A 181 42.49 11.08 -7.11
N PHE A 182 42.09 11.70 -5.99
CA PHE A 182 41.12 11.11 -5.06
C PHE A 182 39.70 10.98 -5.64
N LEU A 183 39.38 11.70 -6.71
CA LEU A 183 38.07 11.57 -7.37
C LEU A 183 37.89 10.21 -8.06
N TRP A 184 38.98 9.53 -8.46
CA TRP A 184 38.94 8.15 -8.96
C TRP A 184 38.35 7.18 -7.95
N LEU A 185 38.67 7.38 -6.67
CA LEU A 185 38.22 6.51 -5.60
C LEU A 185 36.70 6.57 -5.43
N HIS A 186 36.10 7.75 -5.60
CA HIS A 186 34.65 7.95 -5.56
C HIS A 186 33.95 7.19 -6.69
N SER A 187 34.45 7.29 -7.92
CA SER A 187 33.88 6.56 -9.06
C SER A 187 34.07 5.05 -8.91
N PHE A 188 35.21 4.59 -8.39
CA PHE A 188 35.45 3.17 -8.13
C PHE A 188 34.50 2.62 -7.06
N PHE A 189 34.34 3.30 -5.92
CA PHE A 189 33.41 2.87 -4.88
C PHE A 189 31.96 2.89 -5.34
N ALA A 190 31.55 3.84 -6.18
CA ALA A 190 30.21 3.86 -6.76
C ALA A 190 29.91 2.58 -7.55
N PHE A 191 30.86 2.13 -8.38
CA PHE A 191 30.73 0.87 -9.13
C PHE A 191 30.79 -0.36 -8.23
N LEU A 192 31.67 -0.34 -7.22
CA LEU A 192 31.76 -1.42 -6.22
C LEU A 192 30.46 -1.58 -5.43
N TYR A 193 29.81 -0.48 -5.04
CA TYR A 193 28.54 -0.50 -4.30
C TYR A 193 27.43 -1.14 -5.12
N PHE A 194 27.38 -0.88 -6.44
CA PHE A 194 26.48 -1.57 -7.35
C PHE A 194 26.76 -3.09 -7.41
N LEU A 195 28.02 -3.50 -7.55
CA LEU A 195 28.37 -4.93 -7.64
C LEU A 195 28.04 -5.69 -6.34
N ILE A 196 28.33 -5.09 -5.18
CA ILE A 196 27.98 -5.68 -3.87
C ILE A 196 26.45 -5.76 -3.73
N ASN A 197 25.71 -4.71 -4.13
CA ASN A 197 24.25 -4.74 -4.08
C ASN A 197 23.67 -5.86 -4.94
N LEU A 198 24.17 -6.01 -6.17
CA LEU A 198 23.76 -7.06 -7.08
C LEU A 198 24.02 -8.45 -6.51
N ALA A 199 25.18 -8.67 -5.87
CA ALA A 199 25.50 -9.93 -5.22
C ALA A 199 24.55 -10.25 -4.05
N PHE A 200 24.26 -9.26 -3.19
CA PHE A 200 23.34 -9.41 -2.07
C PHE A 200 21.90 -9.69 -2.53
N MET A 201 21.39 -8.91 -3.50
CA MET A 201 20.05 -9.10 -4.05
C MET A 201 19.95 -10.42 -4.83
N GLY A 202 21.01 -10.81 -5.54
CA GLY A 202 21.12 -12.12 -6.19
C GLY A 202 21.07 -13.28 -5.19
N HIS A 203 21.79 -13.17 -4.06
CA HIS A 203 21.72 -14.16 -2.99
C HIS A 203 20.31 -14.26 -2.39
N HIS A 204 19.67 -13.11 -2.12
CA HIS A 204 18.29 -13.08 -1.66
C HIS A 204 17.35 -13.77 -2.66
N CYS A 205 17.48 -13.52 -3.97
CA CYS A 205 16.70 -14.20 -5.01
C CYS A 205 16.91 -15.73 -5.05
N LEU A 206 18.09 -16.23 -4.67
CA LEU A 206 18.34 -17.67 -4.61
C LEU A 206 17.65 -18.31 -3.39
N GLY A 207 17.64 -17.62 -2.25
CA GLY A 207 16.89 -18.04 -1.05
C GLY A 207 15.37 -17.84 -1.16
N PHE A 208 14.92 -17.01 -2.11
CA PHE A 208 13.54 -16.61 -2.33
C PHE A 208 12.64 -17.72 -2.90
N VAL A 209 13.20 -18.74 -3.57
CA VAL A 209 12.43 -19.69 -4.41
C VAL A 209 11.36 -20.39 -3.58
N PRO A 210 10.07 -20.02 -3.73
CA PRO A 210 9.01 -20.61 -2.94
C PRO A 210 8.79 -22.04 -3.45
N LYS A 211 9.11 -23.05 -2.63
CA LYS A 211 8.87 -24.47 -2.93
C LYS A 211 7.39 -24.84 -3.14
N LYS A 212 6.43 -23.90 -3.03
CA LYS A 212 4.99 -24.22 -2.94
C LYS A 212 4.01 -23.27 -3.65
N SER A 213 4.45 -22.25 -4.40
CA SER A 213 3.54 -21.13 -4.75
C SER A 213 2.86 -21.17 -6.12
N LEU A 214 3.03 -22.24 -6.91
CA LEU A 214 2.23 -22.39 -8.14
C LEU A 214 1.62 -23.78 -8.20
N HIS A 215 0.71 -24.06 -7.25
CA HIS A 215 -0.29 -25.08 -7.50
C HIS A 215 -1.04 -24.66 -8.78
N PHE A 216 -0.88 -25.43 -9.86
CA PHE A 216 -1.62 -25.19 -11.09
C PHE A 216 -3.11 -25.29 -10.76
N THR A 217 -3.80 -24.16 -10.82
CA THR A 217 -5.24 -24.16 -10.62
C THR A 217 -5.84 -25.03 -11.72
N ARG A 218 -6.69 -25.98 -11.33
CA ARG A 218 -7.52 -26.78 -12.26
C ARG A 218 -8.53 -25.92 -13.03
N THR A 219 -8.56 -24.60 -12.77
CA THR A 219 -9.47 -23.63 -13.36
C THR A 219 -8.75 -22.62 -14.26
N LEU A 220 -9.36 -22.35 -15.41
CA LEU A 220 -9.00 -21.27 -16.34
C LEU A 220 -9.98 -20.11 -16.24
N MET A 221 -9.44 -18.89 -16.34
CA MET A 221 -10.18 -17.65 -16.53
C MET A 221 -10.16 -17.30 -18.02
N ILE A 222 -11.33 -17.23 -18.66
CA ILE A 222 -11.47 -16.96 -20.09
C ILE A 222 -12.26 -15.66 -20.28
N THR A 223 -11.67 -14.72 -21.01
CA THR A 223 -12.26 -13.41 -21.34
C THR A 223 -12.61 -13.31 -22.83
N TYR A 224 -13.51 -12.38 -23.17
CA TYR A 224 -14.05 -12.16 -24.52
C TYR A 224 -14.93 -13.31 -25.03
N VAL A 225 -15.67 -13.94 -24.12
CA VAL A 225 -16.68 -14.94 -24.49
C VAL A 225 -17.96 -14.22 -24.94
N PRO A 226 -18.57 -14.61 -26.08
CA PRO A 226 -19.82 -14.01 -26.54
C PRO A 226 -20.92 -14.09 -25.47
N THR A 227 -21.53 -12.94 -25.16
CA THR A 227 -22.55 -12.81 -24.11
C THR A 227 -23.89 -13.45 -24.47
N GLU A 228 -24.07 -13.87 -25.73
CA GLU A 228 -25.26 -14.54 -26.23
C GLU A 228 -25.35 -16.02 -25.79
N ILE A 229 -24.22 -16.66 -25.43
CA ILE A 229 -24.14 -18.10 -25.14
C ILE A 229 -24.63 -18.43 -23.72
N GLN A 230 -25.92 -18.63 -23.50
CA GLN A 230 -26.44 -18.86 -22.13
C GLN A 230 -26.13 -20.26 -21.59
N ASP A 231 -25.98 -21.24 -22.48
CA ASP A 231 -25.82 -22.64 -22.08
C ASP A 231 -24.35 -22.99 -21.81
N PRO A 232 -23.99 -23.45 -20.60
CA PRO A 232 -22.62 -23.85 -20.26
C PRO A 232 -22.17 -25.10 -21.03
N GLU A 233 -23.11 -25.93 -21.49
CA GLU A 233 -22.84 -27.15 -22.26
C GLU A 233 -22.16 -26.86 -23.59
N ILE A 234 -22.46 -25.73 -24.25
CA ILE A 234 -21.82 -25.34 -25.52
C ILE A 234 -20.31 -25.15 -25.33
N ILE A 235 -19.91 -24.53 -24.21
CA ILE A 235 -18.51 -24.32 -23.85
C ILE A 235 -17.86 -25.66 -23.49
N SER A 236 -18.55 -26.51 -22.74
CA SER A 236 -18.06 -27.85 -22.41
C SER A 236 -17.82 -28.70 -23.66
N LYS A 237 -18.77 -28.68 -24.60
CA LYS A 237 -18.69 -29.37 -25.90
C LYS A 237 -17.50 -28.88 -26.72
N HIS A 238 -17.22 -27.58 -26.73
CA HIS A 238 -16.02 -27.05 -27.40
C HIS A 238 -14.74 -27.69 -26.86
N PHE A 239 -14.55 -27.72 -25.54
CA PHE A 239 -13.35 -28.29 -24.94
C PHE A 239 -13.25 -29.80 -25.13
N HIS A 240 -14.36 -30.52 -25.04
CA HIS A 240 -14.38 -31.97 -25.23
C HIS A 240 -14.00 -32.38 -26.66
N GLU A 241 -14.51 -31.66 -27.67
CA GLU A 241 -14.19 -31.92 -29.08
C GLU A 241 -12.78 -31.43 -29.47
N ALA A 242 -12.37 -30.25 -28.99
CA ALA A 242 -11.07 -29.68 -29.32
C ALA A 242 -9.90 -30.40 -28.61
N TYR A 243 -10.14 -30.98 -27.43
CA TYR A 243 -9.12 -31.64 -26.60
C TYR A 243 -9.59 -33.04 -26.19
N PRO A 244 -9.20 -34.09 -26.95
CA PRO A 244 -9.54 -35.47 -26.60
C PRO A 244 -9.02 -35.85 -25.21
N GLY A 245 -9.87 -36.48 -24.38
CA GLY A 245 -9.56 -36.83 -23.00
C GLY A 245 -9.72 -35.68 -21.99
N CYS A 246 -10.19 -34.51 -22.44
CA CYS A 246 -10.53 -33.40 -21.55
C CYS A 246 -11.91 -33.62 -20.91
N VAL A 247 -11.94 -33.60 -19.58
CA VAL A 247 -13.17 -33.58 -18.79
C VAL A 247 -13.31 -32.20 -18.15
N VAL A 248 -14.32 -31.45 -18.58
CA VAL A 248 -14.73 -30.19 -17.97
C VAL A 248 -15.65 -30.52 -16.81
N THR A 249 -15.23 -30.17 -15.59
CA THR A 249 -16.03 -30.39 -14.38
C THR A 249 -17.13 -29.34 -14.27
N ARG A 250 -16.82 -28.08 -14.56
CA ARG A 250 -17.79 -26.97 -14.41
C ARG A 250 -17.43 -25.77 -15.28
N VAL A 251 -18.45 -25.12 -15.82
CA VAL A 251 -18.36 -23.80 -16.46
C VAL A 251 -19.19 -22.82 -15.65
N HIS A 252 -18.59 -21.72 -15.23
CA HIS A 252 -19.27 -20.68 -14.44
C HIS A 252 -19.24 -19.34 -15.19
N PHE A 253 -20.43 -18.81 -15.47
CA PHE A 253 -20.59 -17.48 -16.06
C PHE A 253 -20.48 -16.40 -14.99
N CYS A 254 -19.78 -15.31 -15.31
CA CYS A 254 -19.67 -14.16 -14.42
C CYS A 254 -20.75 -13.12 -14.75
N TYR A 255 -21.24 -12.43 -13.71
CA TYR A 255 -22.27 -11.40 -13.80
C TYR A 255 -21.81 -10.11 -13.11
N ASP A 256 -22.41 -8.98 -13.49
CA ASP A 256 -22.19 -7.72 -12.78
C ASP A 256 -22.94 -7.72 -11.44
N VAL A 257 -22.18 -7.96 -10.37
CA VAL A 257 -22.69 -8.03 -8.99
C VAL A 257 -22.32 -6.80 -8.17
N ARG A 258 -21.80 -5.70 -8.77
CA ARG A 258 -21.34 -4.53 -8.02
C ARG A 258 -22.43 -3.96 -7.10
N ASN A 259 -23.60 -3.67 -7.68
CA ASN A 259 -24.70 -3.07 -6.93
C ASN A 259 -25.26 -4.06 -5.90
N LEU A 260 -25.31 -5.35 -6.26
CA LEU A 260 -25.77 -6.40 -5.37
C LEU A 260 -24.89 -6.53 -4.12
N ILE A 261 -23.56 -6.45 -4.27
CA ILE A 261 -22.62 -6.43 -3.15
C ILE A 261 -22.85 -5.19 -2.26
N ASP A 262 -23.00 -4.02 -2.87
CA ASP A 262 -23.21 -2.77 -2.12
C ASP A 262 -24.55 -2.76 -1.37
N LEU A 263 -25.59 -3.39 -1.93
CA LEU A 263 -26.90 -3.58 -1.27
C LEU A 263 -26.82 -4.62 -0.15
N ASP A 264 -26.14 -5.75 -0.37
CA ASP A 264 -25.98 -6.79 0.66
C ASP A 264 -25.19 -6.28 1.87
N ASP A 265 -24.11 -5.52 1.65
CA ASP A 265 -23.35 -4.89 2.73
C ASP A 265 -24.23 -3.93 3.56
N GLN A 266 -25.06 -3.13 2.89
CA GLN A 266 -26.02 -2.23 3.56
C GLN A 266 -27.11 -3.01 4.31
N ARG A 267 -27.66 -4.06 3.69
CA ARG A 267 -28.69 -4.93 4.27
C ARG A 267 -28.18 -5.61 5.54
N ARG A 268 -27.00 -6.22 5.49
CA ARG A 268 -26.34 -6.85 6.66
C ARG A 268 -26.03 -5.83 7.75
N HIS A 269 -25.68 -4.60 7.38
CA HIS A 269 -25.51 -3.52 8.35
C HIS A 269 -26.83 -3.17 9.06
N ALA A 270 -27.93 -3.06 8.31
CA ALA A 270 -29.25 -2.80 8.87
C ALA A 270 -29.73 -3.94 9.78
N MET A 271 -29.59 -5.19 9.33
CA MET A 271 -29.91 -6.40 10.09
C MET A 271 -29.18 -6.46 11.44
N ARG A 272 -27.87 -6.19 11.45
CA ARG A 272 -27.09 -6.12 12.70
C ARG A 272 -27.57 -4.99 13.61
N GLY A 273 -27.93 -3.85 13.03
CA GLY A 273 -28.53 -2.75 13.77
C GLY A 273 -29.84 -3.15 14.45
N ARG A 274 -30.74 -3.82 13.72
CA ARG A 274 -32.01 -4.33 14.27
C ARG A 274 -31.76 -5.32 15.41
N LEU A 275 -30.98 -6.37 15.18
CA LEU A 275 -30.67 -7.39 16.20
C LEU A 275 -30.11 -6.77 17.49
N TYR A 276 -29.20 -5.81 17.36
CA TYR A 276 -28.64 -5.09 18.50
C TYR A 276 -29.72 -4.32 19.28
N TYR A 277 -30.59 -3.57 18.59
CA TYR A 277 -31.62 -2.77 19.26
C TYR A 277 -32.78 -3.61 19.79
N THR A 278 -33.15 -4.73 19.16
CA THR A 278 -34.11 -5.70 19.71
C THR A 278 -33.58 -6.31 21.00
N ALA A 279 -32.31 -6.73 21.05
CA ALA A 279 -31.70 -7.24 22.27
C ALA A 279 -31.65 -6.19 23.39
N LYS A 280 -31.32 -4.94 23.04
CA LYS A 280 -31.29 -3.81 23.98
C LYS A 280 -32.69 -3.40 24.46
N ALA A 281 -33.68 -3.47 23.59
CA ALA A 281 -35.08 -3.18 23.91
C ALA A 281 -35.64 -4.18 24.93
N LYS A 282 -35.28 -5.47 24.80
CA LYS A 282 -35.63 -6.51 25.79
C LYS A 282 -35.03 -6.24 27.18
N LYS A 283 -33.81 -5.67 27.27
CA LYS A 283 -33.13 -5.38 28.55
C LYS A 283 -33.52 -4.02 29.17
N THR A 284 -33.65 -2.97 28.36
CA THR A 284 -33.73 -1.57 28.84
C THR A 284 -34.96 -0.80 28.35
N GLY A 285 -35.84 -1.44 27.58
CA GLY A 285 -36.98 -0.79 26.93
C GLY A 285 -36.60 -0.08 25.63
N LYS A 286 -37.59 0.54 24.98
CA LYS A 286 -37.44 1.17 23.65
C LYS A 286 -36.37 2.26 23.64
N VAL A 287 -35.49 2.23 22.63
CA VAL A 287 -34.38 3.17 22.48
C VAL A 287 -34.65 4.10 21.30
N MET A 288 -34.61 5.41 21.56
CA MET A 288 -34.78 6.43 20.52
C MET A 288 -33.43 6.87 19.96
N ILE A 289 -33.30 6.95 18.64
CA ILE A 289 -32.08 7.39 17.94
C ILE A 289 -32.36 8.60 17.03
N LYS A 290 -31.30 9.36 16.76
CA LYS A 290 -31.28 10.44 15.76
C LYS A 290 -30.55 9.95 14.52
N THR A 291 -31.17 10.05 13.35
CA THR A 291 -30.66 9.45 12.10
C THR A 291 -29.64 10.31 11.35
N HIS A 292 -29.57 11.62 11.64
CA HIS A 292 -28.70 12.53 10.91
C HIS A 292 -27.23 12.45 11.40
N PRO A 293 -26.22 12.40 10.50
CA PRO A 293 -24.80 12.32 10.87
C PRO A 293 -24.34 13.47 11.79
N CYS A 294 -24.82 14.68 11.54
CA CYS A 294 -24.49 15.86 12.37
C CYS A 294 -25.29 15.97 13.66
N SER A 295 -26.17 15.00 13.97
CA SER A 295 -27.04 15.07 15.15
C SER A 295 -26.28 15.02 16.48
N ARG A 296 -25.07 14.47 16.50
CA ARG A 296 -24.17 14.48 17.67
C ARG A 296 -23.24 15.71 17.74
N LEU A 297 -23.07 16.44 16.64
CA LEU A 297 -22.24 17.65 16.57
C LEU A 297 -22.98 18.91 17.03
N CYS A 298 -24.32 18.90 16.96
CA CYS A 298 -25.17 19.93 17.52
C CYS A 298 -25.50 19.59 18.97
N PHE A 299 -24.94 20.35 19.91
CA PHE A 299 -25.27 20.30 21.35
C PHE A 299 -26.61 20.97 21.68
N CYS A 300 -27.34 21.41 20.66
CA CYS A 300 -28.61 22.10 20.75
C CYS A 300 -29.74 21.13 21.14
N LYS A 301 -30.35 21.32 22.32
CA LYS A 301 -31.53 20.55 22.79
C LYS A 301 -32.87 21.00 22.17
N CYS A 302 -32.86 21.83 21.12
CA CYS A 302 -34.09 22.29 20.48
C CYS A 302 -34.78 21.17 19.70
N TRP A 303 -36.08 21.02 19.93
CA TRP A 303 -36.96 19.98 19.38
C TRP A 303 -37.02 19.97 17.84
N THR A 304 -36.61 21.08 17.21
CA THR A 304 -36.63 21.30 15.76
C THR A 304 -35.37 20.84 15.02
N CYS A 305 -34.29 20.49 15.70
CA CYS A 305 -33.02 20.20 15.01
C CYS A 305 -32.95 18.80 14.40
N PHE A 306 -33.39 17.74 15.10
CA PHE A 306 -33.34 16.37 14.58
C PHE A 306 -34.48 15.53 15.17
N LYS A 307 -35.26 14.87 14.30
CA LYS A 307 -36.34 13.95 14.70
C LYS A 307 -35.75 12.70 15.34
N GLU A 308 -36.24 12.36 16.53
CA GLU A 308 -35.95 11.09 17.20
C GLU A 308 -36.92 10.02 16.69
N VAL A 309 -36.39 8.84 16.38
CA VAL A 309 -37.16 7.68 15.88
C VAL A 309 -36.81 6.44 16.71
N ASP A 310 -37.75 5.52 16.84
CA ASP A 310 -37.51 4.22 17.47
C ASP A 310 -36.46 3.46 16.65
N ALA A 311 -35.37 3.07 17.30
CA ALA A 311 -34.22 2.44 16.65
C ALA A 311 -34.56 1.07 16.06
N GLU A 312 -35.33 0.26 16.78
CA GLU A 312 -35.73 -1.06 16.33
C GLU A 312 -36.61 -0.93 15.08
N GLN A 313 -37.60 -0.04 15.13
CA GLN A 313 -38.48 0.22 14.00
C GLN A 313 -37.70 0.75 12.79
N TYR A 314 -36.82 1.73 12.99
CA TYR A 314 -36.02 2.32 11.91
C TYR A 314 -35.15 1.27 11.20
N TYR A 315 -34.41 0.44 11.95
CA TYR A 315 -33.56 -0.58 11.36
C TYR A 315 -34.36 -1.73 10.73
N SER A 316 -35.55 -2.04 11.25
CA SER A 316 -36.46 -3.02 10.64
C SER A 316 -36.99 -2.54 9.30
N GLU A 317 -37.49 -1.29 9.23
CA GLU A 317 -37.96 -0.69 7.98
C GLU A 317 -36.83 -0.57 6.95
N LEU A 318 -35.61 -0.23 7.40
CA LEU A 318 -34.44 -0.14 6.54
C LEU A 318 -34.01 -1.52 5.99
N GLU A 319 -34.03 -2.56 6.83
CA GLU A 319 -33.73 -3.94 6.41
C GLU A 319 -34.76 -4.44 5.39
N GLU A 320 -36.06 -4.18 5.60
CA GLU A 320 -37.13 -4.54 4.66
C GLU A 320 -36.91 -3.85 3.30
N GLN A 321 -36.71 -2.53 3.30
CA GLN A 321 -36.44 -1.76 2.07
C GLN A 321 -35.21 -2.27 1.31
N LEU A 322 -34.10 -2.50 2.01
CA LEU A 322 -32.87 -3.00 1.39
C LEU A 322 -33.01 -4.44 0.89
N THR A 323 -33.83 -5.26 1.54
CA THR A 323 -34.12 -6.63 1.11
C THR A 323 -34.96 -6.64 -0.16
N ASP A 324 -35.97 -5.77 -0.25
CA ASP A 324 -36.77 -5.61 -1.47
C ASP A 324 -35.91 -5.13 -2.64
N GLU A 325 -35.05 -4.13 -2.43
CA GLU A 325 -34.11 -3.64 -3.44
C GLU A 325 -33.09 -4.72 -3.85
N PHE A 326 -32.57 -5.47 -2.89
CA PHE A 326 -31.65 -6.59 -3.13
C PHE A 326 -32.32 -7.67 -3.99
N ASN A 327 -33.54 -8.09 -3.66
CA ASN A 327 -34.28 -9.10 -4.41
C ASN A 327 -34.63 -8.62 -5.83
N ALA A 328 -35.01 -7.35 -5.96
CA ALA A 328 -35.27 -6.73 -7.27
C ALA A 328 -34.01 -6.71 -8.14
N GLU A 329 -32.84 -6.41 -7.57
CA GLU A 329 -31.58 -6.41 -8.29
C GLU A 329 -31.09 -7.85 -8.57
N LEU A 330 -31.25 -8.79 -7.64
CA LEU A 330 -30.90 -10.21 -7.80
C LEU A 330 -31.58 -10.83 -9.02
N ASN A 331 -32.87 -10.55 -9.21
CA ASN A 331 -33.63 -10.99 -10.38
C ASN A 331 -33.11 -10.39 -11.70
N ARG A 332 -32.45 -9.22 -11.66
CA ARG A 332 -31.87 -8.55 -12.83
C ARG A 332 -30.44 -9.00 -13.14
N VAL A 333 -29.75 -9.66 -12.22
CA VAL A 333 -28.33 -10.06 -12.38
C VAL A 333 -28.12 -10.96 -13.60
N GLN A 334 -29.04 -11.88 -13.87
CA GLN A 334 -28.93 -12.80 -15.02
C GLN A 334 -28.89 -12.06 -16.37
N LEU A 335 -29.52 -10.88 -16.46
CA LEU A 335 -29.50 -10.03 -17.66
C LEU A 335 -28.17 -9.27 -17.82
N LYS A 336 -27.38 -9.15 -16.75
CA LYS A 336 -26.11 -8.41 -16.70
C LYS A 336 -24.90 -9.34 -16.80
N ARG A 337 -24.94 -10.25 -17.77
CA ARG A 337 -23.85 -11.20 -18.01
C ARG A 337 -22.57 -10.51 -18.52
N LEU A 338 -21.43 -10.92 -17.98
CA LEU A 338 -20.11 -10.48 -18.42
C LEU A 338 -19.54 -11.39 -19.50
N ASP A 339 -18.61 -10.87 -20.30
CA ASP A 339 -17.82 -11.60 -21.31
C ASP A 339 -16.68 -12.45 -20.70
N LEU A 340 -16.89 -12.90 -19.46
CA LEU A 340 -15.92 -13.58 -18.61
C LEU A 340 -16.50 -14.87 -18.03
N ILE A 341 -15.71 -15.94 -18.10
CA ILE A 341 -16.08 -17.24 -17.53
C ILE A 341 -14.92 -17.89 -16.77
N PHE A 342 -15.26 -18.73 -15.80
CA PHE A 342 -14.33 -19.66 -15.15
C PHE A 342 -14.66 -21.08 -15.59
N VAL A 343 -13.66 -21.81 -16.08
CA VAL A 343 -13.82 -23.20 -16.53
C VAL A 343 -12.90 -24.09 -15.70
N THR A 344 -13.49 -25.00 -14.93
CA THR A 344 -12.76 -25.96 -14.10
C THR A 344 -12.69 -27.31 -14.80
N PHE A 345 -11.49 -27.88 -14.82
CA PHE A 345 -11.15 -29.14 -15.45
C PHE A 345 -10.81 -30.20 -14.41
N GLN A 346 -10.91 -31.46 -14.79
CA GLN A 346 -10.43 -32.54 -13.96
C GLN A 346 -8.89 -32.47 -13.85
N ASP A 347 -8.12 -32.42 -14.93
CA ASP A 347 -6.65 -32.48 -14.80
C ASP A 347 -5.96 -31.14 -14.99
N ALA A 348 -5.03 -30.80 -14.08
CA ALA A 348 -4.17 -29.61 -14.20
C ALA A 348 -3.25 -29.65 -15.44
N ARG A 349 -2.88 -30.85 -15.90
CA ARG A 349 -2.08 -31.04 -17.12
C ARG A 349 -2.85 -30.59 -18.37
N THR A 350 -4.15 -30.83 -18.41
CA THR A 350 -5.03 -30.41 -19.51
C THR A 350 -5.17 -28.89 -19.56
N VAL A 351 -5.30 -28.25 -18.39
CA VAL A 351 -5.27 -26.78 -18.26
C VAL A 351 -4.02 -26.17 -18.88
N ARG A 352 -2.84 -26.74 -18.58
CA ARG A 352 -1.57 -26.26 -19.14
C ARG A 352 -1.53 -26.37 -20.66
N ARG A 353 -1.94 -27.50 -21.22
CA ARG A 353 -2.02 -27.72 -22.68
C ARG A 353 -2.94 -26.69 -23.35
N ILE A 354 -4.11 -26.44 -22.78
CA ILE A 354 -5.05 -25.44 -23.29
C ILE A 354 -4.43 -24.03 -23.20
N TYR A 355 -3.81 -23.68 -22.08
CA TYR A 355 -3.17 -22.38 -21.91
C TYR A 355 -2.07 -22.13 -22.96
N ASP A 356 -1.21 -23.13 -23.20
CA ASP A 356 -0.11 -23.03 -24.16
C ASP A 356 -0.60 -22.89 -25.61
N ASP A 357 -1.69 -23.57 -25.98
CA ASP A 357 -2.33 -23.43 -27.30
C ASP A 357 -2.88 -22.01 -27.51
N TYR A 358 -3.49 -21.42 -26.48
CA TYR A 358 -4.10 -20.09 -26.57
C TYR A 358 -3.09 -18.94 -26.39
N LYS A 359 -1.86 -19.22 -25.93
CA LYS A 359 -0.81 -18.23 -25.64
C LYS A 359 -0.43 -17.37 -26.86
N TYR A 360 -0.43 -17.95 -28.06
CA TYR A 360 0.07 -17.32 -29.28
C TYR A 360 -1.02 -16.99 -30.31
N ILE A 361 -2.29 -16.90 -29.88
CA ILE A 361 -3.41 -16.54 -30.76
C ILE A 361 -3.20 -15.17 -31.42
N HIS A 362 -2.68 -14.21 -30.66
CA HIS A 362 -2.38 -12.86 -31.16
C HIS A 362 -1.21 -12.84 -32.15
N CYS A 363 -0.43 -13.92 -32.23
CA CYS A 363 0.67 -14.10 -33.19
C CYS A 363 0.21 -14.85 -34.46
N GLY A 364 -1.10 -14.98 -34.69
CA GLY A 364 -1.66 -15.64 -35.88
C GLY A 364 -1.77 -17.16 -35.79
N ARG A 365 -1.49 -17.77 -34.64
CA ARG A 365 -1.70 -19.21 -34.43
C ARG A 365 -3.17 -19.50 -34.12
N HIS A 366 -3.85 -20.23 -34.98
CA HIS A 366 -5.25 -20.60 -34.74
C HIS A 366 -5.37 -21.65 -33.63
N PRO A 367 -6.30 -21.48 -32.68
CA PRO A 367 -6.59 -22.49 -31.67
C PRO A 367 -7.26 -23.71 -32.31
N LYS A 368 -7.30 -24.81 -31.56
CA LYS A 368 -8.02 -26.01 -31.97
C LYS A 368 -9.50 -25.71 -32.20
N GLN A 369 -10.04 -26.28 -33.27
CA GLN A 369 -11.43 -26.08 -33.67
C GLN A 369 -12.31 -27.24 -33.18
N SER A 370 -13.60 -26.96 -33.12
CA SER A 370 -14.70 -27.85 -32.76
C SER A 370 -15.95 -27.50 -33.58
N SER A 371 -16.97 -28.35 -33.56
CA SER A 371 -18.25 -28.13 -34.26
C SER A 371 -18.93 -26.81 -33.88
N VAL A 372 -18.72 -26.32 -32.65
CA VAL A 372 -19.32 -25.09 -32.10
C VAL A 372 -18.44 -23.85 -32.25
N THR A 373 -17.31 -23.94 -32.95
CA THR A 373 -16.31 -22.84 -33.02
C THR A 373 -16.85 -21.54 -33.59
N THR A 374 -17.76 -21.61 -34.56
CA THR A 374 -18.39 -20.43 -35.18
C THR A 374 -19.28 -19.67 -34.19
N ILE A 375 -19.92 -20.39 -33.26
CA ILE A 375 -20.78 -19.84 -32.21
C ILE A 375 -19.94 -19.26 -31.07
N VAL A 376 -18.98 -20.07 -30.61
CA VAL A 376 -18.13 -19.80 -29.45
C VAL A 376 -17.10 -18.70 -29.72
N LYS A 377 -16.71 -18.53 -30.99
CA LYS A 377 -15.72 -17.56 -31.46
C LYS A 377 -14.40 -17.62 -30.67
N ASN A 378 -13.91 -18.84 -30.46
CA ASN A 378 -12.74 -19.11 -29.62
C ASN A 378 -11.44 -18.37 -30.03
N TYR A 379 -11.35 -17.94 -31.28
CA TYR A 379 -10.24 -17.15 -31.81
C TYR A 379 -10.15 -15.73 -31.22
N HIS A 380 -11.21 -15.22 -30.60
CA HIS A 380 -11.18 -13.95 -29.85
C HIS A 380 -10.87 -14.14 -28.36
N TRP A 381 -10.84 -15.37 -27.87
CA TRP A 381 -10.69 -15.63 -26.45
C TRP A 381 -9.30 -15.28 -25.96
N ARG A 382 -9.25 -14.73 -24.75
CA ARG A 382 -8.02 -14.63 -23.99
C ARG A 382 -8.13 -15.52 -22.75
N VAL A 383 -7.25 -16.51 -22.70
CA VAL A 383 -7.17 -17.52 -21.64
C VAL A 383 -6.04 -17.16 -20.68
N ALA A 384 -6.33 -17.19 -19.39
CA ALA A 384 -5.36 -17.03 -18.31
C ALA A 384 -5.62 -18.07 -17.21
N HIS A 385 -4.62 -18.37 -16.39
CA HIS A 385 -4.85 -19.14 -15.16
C HIS A 385 -5.80 -18.37 -14.23
N ALA A 386 -6.74 -19.07 -13.61
CA ALA A 386 -7.63 -18.43 -12.66
C ALA A 386 -6.85 -18.00 -11.41
N PRO A 387 -6.97 -16.74 -10.98
CA PRO A 387 -6.41 -16.31 -9.70
C PRO A 387 -7.14 -17.02 -8.56
N HIS A 388 -6.53 -17.07 -7.38
CA HIS A 388 -7.20 -17.63 -6.21
C HIS A 388 -8.52 -16.88 -5.92
N PRO A 389 -9.63 -17.55 -5.58
CA PRO A 389 -10.94 -16.91 -5.40
C PRO A 389 -10.95 -15.71 -4.44
N LYS A 390 -10.21 -15.79 -3.33
CA LYS A 390 -10.05 -14.69 -2.36
C LYS A 390 -9.25 -13.49 -2.89
N ASP A 391 -8.47 -13.67 -3.97
CA ASP A 391 -7.71 -12.61 -4.63
C ASP A 391 -8.57 -11.81 -5.62
N ILE A 392 -9.73 -12.35 -6.04
CA ILE A 392 -10.65 -11.70 -6.97
C ILE A 392 -11.44 -10.59 -6.27
N ILE A 393 -11.43 -9.40 -6.86
CA ILE A 393 -12.25 -8.27 -6.43
C ILE A 393 -13.52 -8.24 -7.28
N TRP A 394 -14.55 -8.97 -6.83
CA TRP A 394 -15.82 -9.13 -7.54
C TRP A 394 -16.48 -7.79 -7.94
N LYS A 395 -16.35 -6.75 -7.10
CA LYS A 395 -16.88 -5.39 -7.36
C LYS A 395 -16.31 -4.73 -8.63
N HIS A 396 -15.08 -5.07 -9.00
CA HIS A 396 -14.37 -4.48 -10.13
C HIS A 396 -14.44 -5.34 -11.41
N LEU A 397 -14.94 -6.57 -11.31
CA LEU A 397 -14.93 -7.54 -12.40
C LEU A 397 -15.72 -7.07 -13.62
N SER A 398 -16.77 -6.26 -13.43
CA SER A 398 -17.58 -5.70 -14.51
C SER A 398 -16.91 -4.55 -15.29
N ILE A 399 -15.76 -4.04 -14.82
CA ILE A 399 -15.06 -2.96 -15.51
C ILE A 399 -14.39 -3.49 -16.77
N ARG A 400 -14.86 -3.03 -17.92
CA ARG A 400 -14.31 -3.40 -19.24
C ARG A 400 -12.91 -2.82 -19.44
N ARG A 401 -12.07 -3.55 -20.18
CA ARG A 401 -10.66 -3.19 -20.39
C ARG A 401 -10.44 -1.79 -20.97
N PHE A 402 -11.26 -1.35 -21.93
CA PHE A 402 -11.12 0.00 -22.52
C PHE A 402 -11.43 1.10 -21.50
N SER A 403 -12.51 0.92 -20.72
CA SER A 403 -12.87 1.85 -19.64
C SER A 403 -11.79 1.88 -18.56
N TRP A 404 -11.25 0.71 -18.20
CA TRP A 404 -10.11 0.60 -17.29
C TRP A 404 -8.87 1.33 -17.80
N TRP A 405 -8.47 1.14 -19.07
CA TRP A 405 -7.30 1.83 -19.66
C TRP A 405 -7.48 3.34 -19.71
N THR A 406 -8.69 3.81 -20.05
CA THR A 406 -9.02 5.24 -20.06
C THR A 406 -8.90 5.83 -18.65
N ARG A 407 -9.45 5.16 -17.63
CA ARG A 407 -9.32 5.56 -16.22
C ARG A 407 -7.85 5.56 -15.79
N PHE A 408 -7.12 4.50 -16.11
CA PHE A 408 -5.70 4.37 -15.78
C PHE A 408 -4.88 5.51 -16.36
N ILE A 409 -5.02 5.81 -17.66
CA ILE A 409 -4.30 6.93 -18.30
C ILE A 409 -4.72 8.26 -17.68
N ALA A 410 -6.02 8.53 -17.57
CA ALA A 410 -6.52 9.81 -17.05
C ALA A 410 -6.02 10.08 -15.62
N ILE A 411 -6.08 9.09 -14.74
CA ILE A 411 -5.62 9.20 -13.34
C ILE A 411 -4.10 9.41 -13.30
N ASN A 412 -3.32 8.63 -14.05
CA ASN A 412 -1.86 8.76 -14.04
C ASN A 412 -1.38 10.06 -14.67
N THR A 413 -2.03 10.54 -15.73
CA THR A 413 -1.78 11.85 -16.33
C THR A 413 -2.14 12.97 -15.36
N PHE A 414 -3.29 12.90 -14.69
CA PHE A 414 -3.67 13.87 -13.66
C PHE A 414 -2.66 13.91 -12.51
N LEU A 415 -2.24 12.75 -11.99
CA LEU A 415 -1.21 12.68 -10.95
C LEU A 415 0.11 13.27 -11.41
N PHE A 416 0.54 12.97 -12.64
CA PHE A 416 1.77 13.54 -13.20
C PHE A 416 1.71 15.06 -13.17
N PHE A 417 0.64 15.68 -13.69
CA PHE A 417 0.49 17.13 -13.66
C PHE A 417 0.34 17.68 -12.24
N LEU A 418 -0.51 17.07 -11.41
CA LEU A 418 -0.71 17.45 -10.01
C LEU A 418 0.64 17.54 -9.31
N PHE A 419 1.44 16.50 -9.40
CA PHE A 419 2.74 16.48 -8.75
C PHE A 419 3.75 17.40 -9.42
N PHE A 420 3.78 17.47 -10.74
CA PHE A 420 4.69 18.37 -11.44
C PHE A 420 4.45 19.85 -11.03
N PHE A 421 3.19 20.28 -10.86
CA PHE A 421 2.85 21.65 -10.46
C PHE A 421 2.87 21.89 -8.94
N LEU A 422 2.60 20.87 -8.13
CA LEU A 422 2.44 21.01 -6.67
C LEU A 422 3.71 20.69 -5.88
N THR A 423 4.67 19.94 -6.44
CA THR A 423 5.81 19.40 -5.65
C THR A 423 6.92 20.38 -5.30
N THR A 424 6.82 21.65 -5.67
CA THR A 424 7.82 22.60 -5.20
C THR A 424 7.20 23.61 -4.23
N PRO A 425 7.44 23.45 -2.90
CA PRO A 425 7.20 24.52 -1.93
C PRO A 425 7.81 25.85 -2.39
N ALA A 426 8.92 25.82 -3.14
CA ALA A 426 9.49 27.01 -3.76
C ALA A 426 8.66 27.61 -4.91
N ILE A 427 7.93 26.84 -5.74
CA ILE A 427 6.95 27.43 -6.70
C ILE A 427 5.86 28.11 -5.91
N ILE A 428 5.29 27.44 -4.91
CA ILE A 428 4.17 27.98 -4.14
C ILE A 428 4.61 29.24 -3.40
N ILE A 429 5.78 29.22 -2.74
CA ILE A 429 6.35 30.39 -2.06
C ILE A 429 6.66 31.51 -3.07
N ASN A 430 7.32 31.21 -4.20
CA ASN A 430 7.66 32.20 -5.22
C ASN A 430 6.39 32.77 -5.90
N THR A 431 5.36 31.95 -6.09
CA THR A 431 4.06 32.37 -6.63
C THR A 431 3.31 33.23 -5.63
N ILE A 432 3.31 32.86 -4.34
CA ILE A 432 2.74 33.66 -3.25
C ILE A 432 3.43 35.02 -3.14
N ASP A 433 4.75 35.03 -3.30
CA ASP A 433 5.58 36.24 -3.29
C ASP A 433 5.31 37.13 -4.52
N ILE A 434 5.24 36.53 -5.72
CA ILE A 434 4.88 37.20 -6.98
C ILE A 434 3.47 37.82 -6.93
N TYR A 435 2.49 37.13 -6.34
CA TYR A 435 1.13 37.65 -6.18
C TYR A 435 0.96 38.58 -4.97
N ASN A 436 2.04 38.92 -4.26
CA ASN A 436 2.06 39.88 -3.14
C ASN A 436 1.05 39.55 -2.01
N VAL A 437 0.67 38.27 -1.88
CA VAL A 437 -0.31 37.79 -0.88
C VAL A 437 0.29 37.80 0.54
N THR A 438 1.61 38.01 0.65
CA THR A 438 2.42 38.09 1.87
C THR A 438 2.45 39.45 2.56
N ARG A 439 1.94 40.54 1.97
CA ARG A 439 1.94 41.88 2.63
C ARG A 439 1.27 41.95 4.01
N PRO A 440 0.20 41.20 4.32
CA PRO A 440 -0.34 41.13 5.68
C PRO A 440 0.56 40.35 6.65
N ILE A 441 1.39 39.44 6.13
CA ILE A 441 2.29 38.55 6.87
C ILE A 441 3.65 39.22 7.14
N GLU A 442 4.15 40.09 6.25
CA GLU A 442 5.37 40.89 6.49
C GLU A 442 5.24 41.84 7.69
N LYS A 443 4.03 42.32 7.99
CA LYS A 443 3.74 43.09 9.21
C LYS A 443 3.83 42.24 10.48
N LEU A 444 3.66 40.92 10.36
CA LEU A 444 3.95 39.95 11.40
C LEU A 444 5.42 39.54 11.27
N GLN A 445 6.35 40.38 11.72
CA GLN A 445 7.78 40.08 11.88
C GLN A 445 8.03 38.99 12.95
N SER A 446 7.27 37.90 12.93
CA SER A 446 7.50 36.75 13.78
C SER A 446 8.41 35.77 13.03
N PRO A 447 9.59 35.43 13.59
CA PRO A 447 10.49 34.41 13.01
C PRO A 447 9.80 33.04 12.91
N ILE A 448 8.73 32.84 13.68
CA ILE A 448 7.87 31.65 13.62
C ILE A 448 7.20 31.56 12.25
N VAL A 449 6.54 32.61 11.75
CA VAL A 449 5.80 32.50 10.47
C VAL A 449 6.74 32.39 9.27
N THR A 450 7.87 33.09 9.26
CA THR A 450 8.79 33.08 8.10
C THR A 450 9.67 31.83 8.03
N GLN A 451 10.00 31.18 9.15
CA GLN A 451 10.84 29.96 9.17
C GLN A 451 10.04 28.66 9.35
N PHE A 452 8.93 28.68 10.10
CA PHE A 452 8.14 27.49 10.38
C PHE A 452 7.18 27.15 9.24
N PHE A 453 6.58 28.13 8.57
CA PHE A 453 5.59 27.89 7.52
C PHE A 453 6.16 27.11 6.32
N PRO A 454 7.33 27.47 5.75
CA PRO A 454 7.95 26.66 4.69
C PRO A 454 8.28 25.23 5.13
N SER A 455 8.71 25.07 6.37
CA SER A 455 9.10 23.78 6.96
C SER A 455 7.88 22.87 7.18
N VAL A 456 6.78 23.40 7.70
CA VAL A 456 5.51 22.67 7.88
C VAL A 456 4.87 22.36 6.52
N LEU A 457 4.91 23.30 5.58
CA LEU A 457 4.39 23.09 4.23
C LEU A 457 5.14 21.97 3.51
N LEU A 458 6.47 21.99 3.56
CA LEU A 458 7.32 20.92 3.03
C LEU A 458 7.03 19.58 3.69
N TRP A 459 6.91 19.54 5.04
CA TRP A 459 6.54 18.33 5.77
C TRP A 459 5.15 17.80 5.36
N ALA A 460 4.15 18.68 5.27
CA ALA A 460 2.81 18.33 4.81
C ALA A 460 2.84 17.71 3.40
N PHE A 461 3.59 18.30 2.48
CA PHE A 461 3.79 17.72 1.15
C PHE A 461 4.46 16.34 1.19
N THR A 462 5.52 16.18 2.00
CA THR A 462 6.20 14.87 2.10
C THR A 462 5.30 13.75 2.61
N VAL A 463 4.28 14.05 3.42
CA VAL A 463 3.32 13.08 3.96
C VAL A 463 2.09 12.89 3.05
N THR A 464 1.58 13.97 2.44
CA THR A 464 0.38 13.91 1.59
C THR A 464 0.66 13.31 0.22
N MET A 465 1.82 13.58 -0.40
CA MET A 465 2.12 13.11 -1.75
C MET A 465 2.08 11.58 -1.88
N PRO A 466 2.73 10.79 -0.99
CA PRO A 466 2.67 9.34 -1.07
C PRO A 466 1.25 8.78 -0.85
N LEU A 467 0.44 9.43 0.00
CA LEU A 467 -0.95 9.05 0.23
C LEU A 467 -1.79 9.23 -1.04
N LEU A 468 -1.59 10.32 -1.79
CA LEU A 468 -2.28 10.56 -3.06
C LEU A 468 -1.92 9.50 -4.11
N VAL A 469 -0.65 9.12 -4.22
CA VAL A 469 -0.23 8.04 -5.13
C VAL A 469 -0.90 6.72 -4.73
N TYR A 470 -0.91 6.39 -3.45
CA TYR A 470 -1.56 5.18 -2.94
C TYR A 470 -3.07 5.16 -3.22
N LEU A 471 -3.78 6.25 -2.89
CA LEU A 471 -5.23 6.36 -3.13
C LEU A 471 -5.59 6.24 -4.62
N SER A 472 -4.73 6.78 -5.49
CA SER A 472 -4.97 6.71 -6.93
C SER A 472 -5.00 5.28 -7.48
N ALA A 473 -4.29 4.34 -6.87
CA ALA A 473 -4.29 2.94 -7.30
C ALA A 473 -5.63 2.23 -6.98
N PHE A 474 -6.39 2.72 -5.98
CA PHE A 474 -7.75 2.23 -5.71
C PHE A 474 -8.75 2.76 -6.74
N LEU A 475 -8.57 4.00 -7.21
CA LEU A 475 -9.41 4.61 -8.24
C LEU A 475 -9.29 3.92 -9.61
N GLU A 476 -8.18 3.24 -9.87
CA GLU A 476 -7.96 2.46 -11.10
C GLU A 476 -8.84 1.19 -11.18
N ALA A 477 -9.30 0.67 -10.04
CA ALA A 477 -10.21 -0.47 -9.93
C ALA A 477 -9.74 -1.75 -10.68
N HIS A 478 -8.66 -2.35 -10.19
CA HIS A 478 -8.11 -3.63 -10.69
C HIS A 478 -8.99 -4.84 -10.34
N TRP A 479 -8.95 -5.89 -11.18
CA TRP A 479 -9.74 -7.12 -10.97
C TRP A 479 -9.23 -8.01 -9.83
N THR A 480 -7.92 -8.01 -9.56
CA THR A 480 -7.32 -8.84 -8.50
C THR A 480 -6.54 -7.99 -7.50
N ARG A 481 -6.55 -8.39 -6.22
CA ARG A 481 -5.80 -7.72 -5.15
C ARG A 481 -4.30 -7.81 -5.39
N SER A 482 -3.80 -8.94 -5.88
CA SER A 482 -2.40 -9.14 -6.23
C SER A 482 -1.93 -8.20 -7.35
N SER A 483 -2.73 -8.02 -8.41
CA SER A 483 -2.41 -7.06 -9.48
C SER A 483 -2.43 -5.63 -8.97
N GLN A 484 -3.42 -5.27 -8.15
CA GLN A 484 -3.51 -3.96 -7.53
C GLN A 484 -2.26 -3.65 -6.70
N ASN A 485 -1.85 -4.56 -5.83
CA ASN A 485 -0.66 -4.40 -4.99
C ASN A 485 0.63 -4.33 -5.81
N LEU A 486 0.74 -5.10 -6.90
CA LEU A 486 1.89 -5.04 -7.80
C LEU A 486 2.01 -3.66 -8.47
N ILE A 487 0.89 -3.09 -8.93
CA ILE A 487 0.86 -1.75 -9.52
C ILE A 487 1.16 -0.70 -8.46
N ILE A 488 0.65 -0.84 -7.23
CA ILE A 488 0.98 0.04 -6.10
C ILE A 488 2.49 0.10 -5.88
N VAL A 489 3.21 -1.04 -5.82
CA VAL A 489 4.67 -1.07 -5.66
C VAL A 489 5.38 -0.25 -6.73
N HIS A 490 5.10 -0.52 -8.00
CA HIS A 490 5.78 0.14 -9.12
C HIS A 490 5.44 1.62 -9.17
N LYS A 491 4.16 1.94 -9.09
CA LYS A 491 3.65 3.31 -9.19
C LYS A 491 4.15 4.17 -8.03
N CYS A 492 3.98 3.71 -6.78
CA CYS A 492 4.48 4.42 -5.62
C CYS A 492 5.99 4.62 -5.70
N TYR A 493 6.77 3.59 -6.04
CA TYR A 493 8.22 3.73 -6.14
C TYR A 493 8.64 4.74 -7.22
N ILE A 494 8.12 4.63 -8.45
CA ILE A 494 8.50 5.51 -9.57
C ILE A 494 8.12 6.97 -9.27
N PHE A 495 6.90 7.22 -8.81
CA PHE A 495 6.47 8.58 -8.49
C PHE A 495 7.23 9.15 -7.28
N LEU A 496 7.52 8.35 -6.25
CA LEU A 496 8.31 8.82 -5.11
C LEU A 496 9.75 9.11 -5.48
N VAL A 497 10.43 8.26 -6.26
CA VAL A 497 11.80 8.52 -6.71
C VAL A 497 11.85 9.76 -7.60
N PHE A 498 10.89 9.89 -8.52
CA PHE A 498 10.83 11.07 -9.39
C PHE A 498 10.61 12.37 -8.60
N MET A 499 9.69 12.36 -7.64
CA MET A 499 9.29 13.55 -6.88
C MET A 499 10.23 13.91 -5.73
N VAL A 500 10.72 12.91 -4.99
CA VAL A 500 11.57 13.11 -3.81
C VAL A 500 13.03 13.23 -4.22
N VAL A 501 13.48 12.44 -5.19
CA VAL A 501 14.90 12.38 -5.55
C VAL A 501 15.20 13.19 -6.80
N ILE A 502 14.56 12.90 -7.93
CA ILE A 502 14.98 13.46 -9.23
C ILE A 502 14.68 14.96 -9.33
N LEU A 503 13.44 15.40 -9.10
CA LEU A 503 13.08 16.82 -9.27
C LEU A 503 13.86 17.77 -8.34
N PRO A 504 13.96 17.52 -7.01
CA PRO A 504 14.72 18.41 -6.14
C PRO A 504 16.22 18.40 -6.47
N SER A 505 16.77 17.22 -6.80
CA SER A 505 18.19 17.07 -7.14
C SER A 505 18.55 17.62 -8.51
N MET A 506 17.60 17.95 -9.38
CA MET A 506 17.88 18.65 -10.65
C MET A 506 17.61 20.16 -10.56
N GLY A 507 17.07 20.65 -9.44
CA GLY A 507 16.62 22.04 -9.31
C GLY A 507 15.50 22.40 -10.30
N LEU A 508 14.83 21.41 -10.89
CA LEU A 508 13.77 21.59 -11.89
C LEU A 508 12.47 21.89 -11.17
N THR A 509 12.37 23.14 -10.75
CA THR A 509 11.27 23.67 -9.92
C THR A 509 10.16 24.29 -10.77
N SER A 510 10.06 24.09 -12.09
CA SER A 510 8.88 24.53 -12.85
C SER A 510 8.77 23.88 -14.23
N LEU A 511 7.56 23.84 -14.80
CA LEU A 511 7.28 23.17 -16.08
C LEU A 511 7.96 23.91 -17.22
N HIS A 512 7.96 25.22 -17.11
CA HIS A 512 8.62 26.11 -18.04
C HIS A 512 10.14 25.91 -18.05
N VAL A 513 10.77 25.75 -16.88
CA VAL A 513 12.21 25.46 -16.79
C VAL A 513 12.52 24.05 -17.29
N PHE A 514 11.67 23.06 -17.00
CA PHE A 514 11.81 21.69 -17.52
C PHE A 514 11.69 21.63 -19.05
N LEU A 515 10.67 22.28 -19.63
CA LEU A 515 10.46 22.30 -21.08
C LEU A 515 11.55 23.08 -21.81
N ARG A 516 12.02 24.21 -21.26
CA ARG A 516 13.20 24.91 -21.80
C ARG A 516 14.44 24.03 -21.69
N TRP A 517 14.68 23.36 -20.57
CA TRP A 517 15.80 22.42 -20.47
C TRP A 517 15.72 21.27 -21.49
N LEU A 518 14.53 20.71 -21.75
CA LEU A 518 14.35 19.58 -22.66
C LEU A 518 14.44 19.99 -24.15
N PHE A 519 14.00 21.19 -24.50
CA PHE A 519 13.80 21.60 -25.90
C PHE A 519 14.63 22.82 -26.35
N ASP A 520 15.24 23.59 -25.45
CA ASP A 520 16.01 24.81 -25.77
C ASP A 520 17.52 24.57 -25.65
N ILE A 521 18.21 24.56 -26.80
CA ILE A 521 19.65 24.30 -26.92
C ILE A 521 20.46 25.47 -26.35
N TYR A 522 19.98 26.72 -26.46
CA TYR A 522 20.68 27.90 -25.94
C TYR A 522 20.57 28.00 -24.41
N TYR A 523 19.49 27.47 -23.83
CA TYR A 523 19.34 27.38 -22.38
C TYR A 523 20.41 26.45 -21.76
N LEU A 524 20.78 25.35 -22.43
CA LEU A 524 21.80 24.42 -21.93
C LEU A 524 23.19 25.06 -21.81
N GLU A 525 23.54 25.99 -22.70
CA GLU A 525 24.85 26.65 -22.74
C GLU A 525 25.04 27.61 -21.54
N HIS A 526 23.99 28.37 -21.19
CA HIS A 526 23.97 29.25 -20.01
C HIS A 526 23.59 28.56 -18.69
N ALA A 527 22.96 27.38 -18.76
CA ALA A 527 22.57 26.63 -17.57
C ALA A 527 23.72 25.84 -16.91
N THR A 528 24.88 25.68 -17.57
CA THR A 528 26.08 25.02 -17.00
C THR A 528 26.49 25.63 -15.64
N ILE A 529 26.43 26.96 -15.52
CA ILE A 529 26.72 27.69 -14.26
C ILE A 529 25.61 27.44 -13.22
N ARG A 530 24.34 27.30 -13.63
CA ARG A 530 23.20 26.99 -12.75
C ARG A 530 23.22 25.53 -12.25
N PHE A 531 23.66 24.59 -13.09
CA PHE A 531 23.77 23.17 -12.76
C PHE A 531 24.99 22.85 -11.88
N GLN A 532 26.06 23.67 -11.92
CA GLN A 532 27.12 23.60 -10.90
C GLN A 532 26.58 23.89 -9.48
N CYS A 533 25.53 24.72 -9.36
CA CYS A 533 24.84 24.99 -8.09
C CYS A 533 23.90 23.86 -7.66
N VAL A 534 23.55 22.91 -8.52
CA VAL A 534 22.62 21.82 -8.20
C VAL A 534 23.26 20.77 -7.26
N PHE A 535 24.59 20.70 -7.21
CA PHE A 535 25.32 19.90 -6.23
C PHE A 535 25.74 20.69 -4.98
N LEU A 536 25.08 21.82 -4.69
CA LEU A 536 25.30 22.55 -3.45
C LEU A 536 25.22 21.58 -2.26
N PRO A 537 26.20 21.63 -1.32
CA PRO A 537 26.14 20.84 -0.10
C PRO A 537 24.81 20.95 0.66
N ASP A 538 24.11 22.06 0.51
CA ASP A 538 22.78 22.29 1.07
C ASP A 538 21.74 21.23 0.63
N ASN A 539 21.82 20.72 -0.60
CA ASN A 539 20.95 19.63 -1.07
C ASN A 539 21.27 18.31 -0.35
N GLY A 540 22.55 18.04 -0.08
CA GLY A 540 22.97 16.90 0.72
C GLY A 540 22.44 16.97 2.17
N ALA A 541 22.50 18.15 2.78
CA ALA A 541 21.97 18.37 4.13
C ALA A 541 20.44 18.18 4.19
N PHE A 542 19.71 18.63 3.16
CA PHE A 542 18.27 18.39 3.04
C PHE A 542 17.93 16.89 3.05
N PHE A 543 18.61 16.08 2.23
CA PHE A 543 18.34 14.63 2.18
C PHE A 543 18.74 13.90 3.47
N ILE A 544 19.79 14.32 4.15
CA ILE A 544 20.14 13.77 5.47
C ILE A 544 19.03 14.08 6.49
N ASN A 545 18.56 15.34 6.53
CA ASN A 545 17.45 15.74 7.40
C ASN A 545 16.15 14.98 7.08
N TYR A 546 15.88 14.75 5.79
CA TYR A 546 14.77 13.92 5.33
C TYR A 546 14.89 12.47 5.84
N VAL A 547 16.05 11.83 5.69
CA VAL A 547 16.28 10.44 6.16
C VAL A 547 16.18 10.36 7.69
N ILE A 548 16.71 11.32 8.44
CA ILE A 548 16.58 11.39 9.91
C ILE A 548 15.10 11.49 10.31
N THR A 549 14.36 12.37 9.65
CA THR A 549 12.93 12.57 9.90
C THR A 549 12.13 11.32 9.56
N ALA A 550 12.44 10.65 8.44
CA ALA A 550 11.82 9.37 8.08
C ALA A 550 12.16 8.24 9.07
N ALA A 551 13.41 8.20 9.57
CA ALA A 551 13.89 7.19 10.51
C ALA A 551 13.19 7.26 11.87
N LEU A 552 13.03 8.47 12.39
CA LEU A 552 12.48 8.70 13.73
C LEU A 552 10.99 8.98 13.65
N LEU A 553 10.58 10.15 13.14
CA LEU A 553 9.16 10.50 13.05
C LEU A 553 8.38 9.54 12.16
N GLY A 554 8.90 9.23 10.95
CA GLY A 554 8.20 8.34 10.02
C GLY A 554 7.84 6.98 10.62
N THR A 555 8.83 6.28 11.18
CA THR A 555 8.61 4.97 11.83
C THR A 555 7.75 5.09 13.10
N GLY A 556 7.88 6.18 13.87
CA GLY A 556 7.02 6.45 15.03
C GLY A 556 5.55 6.60 14.64
N MET A 557 5.25 7.31 13.55
CA MET A 557 3.88 7.47 13.06
C MET A 557 3.30 6.16 12.50
N GLU A 558 4.15 5.33 11.89
CA GLU A 558 3.78 3.98 11.43
C GLU A 558 3.49 3.04 12.60
N LEU A 559 4.25 3.12 13.69
CA LEU A 559 3.99 2.37 14.93
C LEU A 559 2.62 2.72 15.51
N MET A 560 2.28 4.01 15.56
CA MET A 560 0.95 4.48 15.98
C MET A 560 -0.16 4.15 14.99
N ARG A 561 0.18 3.77 13.76
CA ARG A 561 -0.74 3.64 12.63
C ARG A 561 -1.62 4.88 12.45
N LEU A 562 -1.01 6.08 12.53
CA LEU A 562 -1.74 7.35 12.63
C LEU A 562 -2.83 7.51 11.56
N GLY A 563 -2.54 7.14 10.31
CA GLY A 563 -3.53 7.23 9.22
C GLY A 563 -4.81 6.43 9.52
N SER A 564 -4.64 5.19 9.99
CA SER A 564 -5.77 4.33 10.37
C SER A 564 -6.50 4.84 11.62
N LEU A 565 -5.74 5.35 12.60
CA LEU A 565 -6.27 5.93 13.83
C LEU A 565 -7.10 7.19 13.54
N CYS A 566 -6.63 8.05 12.65
CA CYS A 566 -7.36 9.25 12.24
C CYS A 566 -8.67 8.89 11.53
N THR A 567 -8.64 7.92 10.61
CA THR A 567 -9.87 7.43 9.96
C THR A 567 -10.83 6.80 10.95
N TYR A 568 -10.33 6.07 11.95
CA TYR A 568 -11.14 5.52 13.01
C TYR A 568 -11.81 6.59 13.85
N CYS A 569 -11.03 7.51 14.41
CA CYS A 569 -11.55 8.59 15.23
C CYS A 569 -12.60 9.37 14.45
N THR A 570 -12.33 9.71 13.18
CA THR A 570 -13.29 10.40 12.32
C THR A 570 -14.58 9.60 12.13
N ARG A 571 -14.51 8.30 11.84
CA ARG A 571 -15.68 7.43 11.70
C ARG A 571 -16.44 7.30 13.03
N LEU A 572 -15.75 7.21 14.15
CA LEU A 572 -16.35 7.11 15.48
C LEU A 572 -17.03 8.42 15.91
N PHE A 573 -16.47 9.57 15.53
CA PHE A 573 -17.10 10.88 15.75
C PHE A 573 -18.34 11.06 14.87
N LEU A 574 -18.34 10.54 13.63
CA LEU A 574 -19.45 10.62 12.69
C LEU A 574 -20.49 9.49 12.81
N SER A 575 -20.24 8.48 13.67
CA SER A 575 -21.17 7.35 13.87
C SER A 575 -22.51 7.83 14.43
N LYS A 576 -23.60 7.36 13.83
CA LYS A 576 -24.98 7.72 14.20
C LYS A 576 -25.45 6.91 15.40
N SER A 577 -25.19 5.60 15.38
CA SER A 577 -25.74 4.63 16.32
C SER A 577 -24.65 3.85 17.07
N GLU A 578 -25.05 3.21 18.16
CA GLU A 578 -24.17 2.35 18.97
C GLU A 578 -23.71 1.07 18.23
N PRO A 579 -24.58 0.35 17.49
CA PRO A 579 -24.14 -0.78 16.68
C PRO A 579 -23.20 -0.37 15.54
N GLU A 580 -23.32 0.84 14.99
CA GLU A 580 -22.36 1.35 14.02
C GLU A 580 -20.96 1.49 14.64
N ARG A 581 -20.85 1.88 15.92
CA ARG A 581 -19.57 1.94 16.63
C ARG A 581 -18.96 0.55 16.84
N VAL A 582 -19.77 -0.42 17.23
CA VAL A 582 -19.32 -1.82 17.35
C VAL A 582 -18.84 -2.33 15.99
N HIS A 583 -19.58 -2.03 14.92
CA HIS A 583 -19.19 -2.38 13.57
C HIS A 583 -17.87 -1.72 13.14
N ILE A 584 -17.69 -0.42 13.41
CA ILE A 584 -16.44 0.31 13.12
C ILE A 584 -15.27 -0.30 13.89
N ARG A 585 -15.47 -0.75 15.14
CA ARG A 585 -14.45 -1.46 15.93
C ARG A 585 -14.09 -2.81 15.33
N LYS A 586 -15.08 -3.59 14.90
CA LYS A 586 -14.88 -4.90 14.27
C LYS A 586 -14.19 -4.80 12.90
N ASN A 587 -14.56 -3.81 12.09
CA ASN A 587 -14.01 -3.60 10.76
C ASN A 587 -12.60 -2.99 10.74
N GLN A 588 -11.92 -2.88 11.88
CA GLN A 588 -10.58 -2.30 11.91
C GLN A 588 -9.46 -3.28 11.59
N ALA A 589 -9.71 -4.58 11.56
CA ALA A 589 -8.72 -5.56 11.15
C ALA A 589 -8.29 -5.28 9.70
N THR A 590 -7.13 -4.65 9.54
CA THR A 590 -6.56 -4.30 8.25
C THR A 590 -5.50 -5.32 7.85
N ASP A 591 -5.44 -5.57 6.56
CA ASP A 591 -4.38 -6.33 5.92
C ASP A 591 -3.07 -5.53 5.87
N PHE A 592 -1.92 -6.20 6.09
CA PHE A 592 -0.62 -5.57 5.92
C PHE A 592 -0.37 -5.24 4.44
N GLN A 593 -0.22 -3.94 4.15
CA GLN A 593 -0.10 -3.43 2.78
C GLN A 593 1.35 -3.52 2.28
N PHE A 594 1.84 -4.74 2.02
CA PHE A 594 3.21 -5.00 1.56
C PHE A 594 3.66 -4.05 0.43
N GLY A 595 2.80 -3.79 -0.55
CA GLY A 595 3.19 -3.00 -1.71
C GLY A 595 3.53 -1.54 -1.40
N ARG A 596 2.84 -0.96 -0.42
CA ARG A 596 3.06 0.41 0.04
C ARG A 596 4.33 0.51 0.87
N GLU A 597 4.53 -0.44 1.80
CA GLU A 597 5.67 -0.47 2.70
C GLU A 597 6.99 -0.73 1.94
N TYR A 598 6.98 -1.62 0.94
CA TYR A 598 8.12 -1.81 0.04
C TYR A 598 8.52 -0.52 -0.67
N ALA A 599 7.55 0.19 -1.26
CA ALA A 599 7.83 1.39 -2.04
C ALA A 599 8.47 2.51 -1.19
N TRP A 600 7.99 2.74 0.04
CA TRP A 600 8.59 3.74 0.93
C TRP A 600 9.99 3.38 1.39
N MET A 601 10.17 2.13 1.83
CA MET A 601 11.48 1.66 2.27
C MET A 601 12.51 1.73 1.13
N LEU A 602 12.11 1.32 -0.07
CA LEU A 602 12.98 1.37 -1.26
C LEU A 602 13.24 2.79 -1.73
N ASN A 603 12.30 3.72 -1.54
CA ASN A 603 12.54 5.14 -1.82
C ASN A 603 13.63 5.71 -0.91
N VAL A 604 13.54 5.50 0.42
CA VAL A 604 14.57 5.95 1.36
C VAL A 604 15.90 5.26 1.07
N PHE A 605 15.88 3.95 0.79
CA PHE A 605 17.07 3.22 0.34
C PHE A 605 17.68 3.83 -0.94
N SER A 606 16.86 4.21 -1.92
CA SER A 606 17.32 4.84 -3.17
C SER A 606 17.94 6.23 -2.91
N VAL A 607 17.40 7.01 -1.97
CA VAL A 607 18.01 8.27 -1.52
C VAL A 607 19.39 8.01 -0.91
N VAL A 608 19.49 7.04 0.00
CA VAL A 608 20.77 6.67 0.64
C VAL A 608 21.78 6.20 -0.40
N MET A 609 21.37 5.37 -1.36
CA MET A 609 22.25 4.91 -2.44
C MET A 609 22.70 6.04 -3.37
N ALA A 610 21.78 6.93 -3.75
CA ALA A 610 22.06 8.07 -4.62
C ALA A 610 23.10 9.01 -4.02
N TYR A 611 22.99 9.29 -2.71
CA TYR A 611 23.85 10.25 -2.02
C TYR A 611 25.03 9.63 -1.27
N SER A 612 25.12 8.30 -1.15
CA SER A 612 26.16 7.59 -0.39
C SER A 612 27.59 8.02 -0.71
N ILE A 613 27.91 8.24 -1.99
CA ILE A 613 29.26 8.65 -2.42
C ILE A 613 29.45 10.16 -2.28
N THR A 614 28.43 10.95 -2.64
CA THR A 614 28.53 12.43 -2.63
C THR A 614 28.52 13.01 -1.21
N CYS A 615 27.75 12.40 -0.30
CA CYS A 615 27.49 12.82 1.07
C CYS A 615 27.49 11.59 1.99
N PRO A 616 28.65 11.03 2.35
CA PRO A 616 28.77 9.74 3.05
C PRO A 616 28.09 9.69 4.43
N ILE A 617 27.84 10.85 5.05
CA ILE A 617 27.12 10.96 6.32
C ILE A 617 25.68 10.43 6.23
N ILE A 618 25.08 10.37 5.03
CA ILE A 618 23.71 9.84 4.88
C ILE A 618 23.61 8.34 5.19
N VAL A 619 24.70 7.57 4.99
CA VAL A 619 24.71 6.11 5.13
C VAL A 619 24.40 5.63 6.56
N PRO A 620 25.03 6.15 7.64
CA PRO A 620 24.67 5.75 9.01
C PRO A 620 23.23 6.13 9.39
N PHE A 621 22.69 7.24 8.89
CA PHE A 621 21.28 7.59 9.12
C PHE A 621 20.33 6.70 8.30
N GLY A 622 20.75 6.26 7.12
CA GLY A 622 20.05 5.23 6.34
C GLY A 622 20.01 3.87 7.04
N LEU A 623 21.10 3.49 7.70
CA LEU A 623 21.15 2.30 8.54
C LEU A 623 20.19 2.42 9.74
N LEU A 624 20.17 3.58 10.40
CA LEU A 624 19.23 3.88 11.49
C LEU A 624 17.77 3.72 11.01
N TYR A 625 17.43 4.28 9.85
CA TYR A 625 16.10 4.12 9.24
C TYR A 625 15.72 2.65 9.07
N LEU A 626 16.58 1.85 8.41
CA LEU A 626 16.28 0.45 8.13
C LEU A 626 16.13 -0.38 9.41
N CYS A 627 16.95 -0.13 10.43
CA CYS A 627 16.84 -0.77 11.74
C CYS A 627 15.52 -0.42 12.45
N MET A 628 15.17 0.88 12.51
CA MET A 628 13.91 1.32 13.12
C MET A 628 12.69 0.79 12.37
N LYS A 629 12.75 0.78 11.03
CA LYS A 629 11.71 0.22 10.17
C LYS A 629 11.52 -1.27 10.40
N HIS A 630 12.61 -2.04 10.52
CA HIS A 630 12.57 -3.47 10.79
C HIS A 630 11.92 -3.80 12.14
N ILE A 631 12.26 -3.07 13.20
CA ILE A 631 11.67 -3.26 14.53
C ILE A 631 10.17 -2.93 14.49
N THR A 632 9.81 -1.79 13.91
CA THR A 632 8.42 -1.31 13.82
C THR A 632 7.53 -2.26 13.03
N ASP A 633 8.00 -2.73 11.87
CA ASP A 633 7.23 -3.63 11.00
C ASP A 633 7.04 -5.00 11.63
N ARG A 634 8.07 -5.55 12.29
CA ARG A 634 7.96 -6.83 13.03
C ARG A 634 6.88 -6.75 14.10
N TYR A 635 6.89 -5.68 14.89
CA TYR A 635 5.89 -5.47 15.94
C TYR A 635 4.48 -5.34 15.36
N ASN A 636 4.32 -4.44 14.40
CA ASN A 636 3.02 -4.15 13.80
C ASN A 636 2.43 -5.37 13.09
N MET A 637 3.24 -6.11 12.33
CA MET A 637 2.77 -7.29 11.60
C MET A 637 2.34 -8.42 12.55
N TYR A 638 3.03 -8.59 13.69
CA TYR A 638 2.64 -9.61 14.66
C TYR A 638 1.36 -9.25 15.42
N TYR A 639 1.20 -7.99 15.85
CA TYR A 639 0.13 -7.62 16.78
C TYR A 639 -1.07 -6.93 16.13
N SER A 640 -0.91 -6.28 14.99
CA SER A 640 -1.87 -5.30 14.48
C SER A 640 -2.47 -5.64 13.13
N TYR A 641 -1.86 -6.54 12.35
CA TYR A 641 -2.28 -6.86 10.99
C TYR A 641 -2.75 -8.30 10.85
N ALA A 642 -3.74 -8.49 9.97
CA ALA A 642 -4.18 -9.81 9.56
C ALA A 642 -3.18 -10.44 8.56
N PRO A 643 -3.00 -11.77 8.59
CA PRO A 643 -2.16 -12.46 7.61
C PRO A 643 -2.76 -12.32 6.22
N THR A 644 -1.94 -11.92 5.26
CA THR A 644 -2.34 -11.86 3.85
C THR A 644 -1.60 -12.93 3.05
N LYS A 645 -2.26 -13.46 2.02
CA LYS A 645 -1.65 -14.32 1.02
C LYS A 645 -1.55 -13.53 -0.28
N LEU A 646 -0.34 -13.24 -0.70
CA LEU A 646 -0.06 -12.46 -1.90
C LEU A 646 0.72 -13.27 -2.94
N ASN A 647 0.74 -12.76 -4.16
CA ASN A 647 1.57 -13.33 -5.21
C ASN A 647 3.05 -12.96 -4.99
N ALA A 648 3.92 -13.97 -5.10
CA ALA A 648 5.37 -13.86 -5.02
C ALA A 648 5.98 -12.78 -5.96
N GLN A 649 5.29 -12.43 -7.06
CA GLN A 649 5.71 -11.37 -7.98
C GLN A 649 5.95 -10.01 -7.30
N ILE A 650 5.22 -9.69 -6.22
CA ILE A 650 5.36 -8.42 -5.49
C ILE A 650 6.74 -8.34 -4.83
N HIS A 651 7.16 -9.43 -4.19
CA HIS A 651 8.48 -9.53 -3.59
C HIS A 651 9.61 -9.43 -4.63
N MET A 652 9.43 -10.06 -5.79
CA MET A 652 10.40 -9.94 -6.90
C MET A 652 10.47 -8.51 -7.46
N ALA A 653 9.34 -7.81 -7.56
CA ALA A 653 9.32 -6.41 -7.98
C ALA A 653 10.15 -5.53 -7.04
N ALA A 654 10.03 -5.72 -5.73
CA ALA A 654 10.83 -5.02 -4.73
C ALA A 654 12.33 -5.32 -4.87
N VAL A 655 12.71 -6.58 -5.11
CA VAL A 655 14.13 -6.94 -5.34
C VAL A 655 14.67 -6.28 -6.60
N TYR A 656 13.91 -6.26 -7.70
CA TYR A 656 14.33 -5.57 -8.91
C TYR A 656 14.52 -4.07 -8.67
N GLN A 657 13.59 -3.42 -7.98
CA GLN A 657 13.73 -2.01 -7.60
C GLN A 657 14.96 -1.75 -6.73
N ALA A 658 15.29 -2.66 -5.79
CA ALA A 658 16.52 -2.57 -5.00
C ALA A 658 17.80 -2.67 -5.84
N ILE A 659 17.80 -3.52 -6.88
CA ILE A 659 18.92 -3.63 -7.84
C ILE A 659 19.08 -2.35 -8.68
N PHE A 660 17.97 -1.68 -9.01
CA PHE A 660 18.01 -0.43 -9.77
C PHE A 660 18.44 0.78 -8.93
N ALA A 661 18.24 0.77 -7.60
CA ALA A 661 18.54 1.91 -6.74
C ALA A 661 20.00 2.43 -6.82
N PRO A 662 21.06 1.59 -6.82
CA PRO A 662 22.43 2.07 -6.97
C PRO A 662 22.77 2.65 -8.36
N LEU A 663 21.99 2.34 -9.40
CA LEU A 663 22.17 2.97 -10.72
C LEU A 663 21.90 4.47 -10.66
N LEU A 664 20.99 4.90 -9.78
CA LEU A 664 20.75 6.31 -9.54
C LEU A 664 22.01 7.00 -8.98
N GLY A 665 22.73 6.34 -8.06
CA GLY A 665 24.01 6.84 -7.55
C GLY A 665 25.10 6.92 -8.63
N LEU A 666 25.20 5.91 -9.50
CA LEU A 666 26.12 5.95 -10.65
C LEU A 666 25.76 7.08 -11.63
N PHE A 667 24.48 7.29 -11.89
CA PHE A 667 24.00 8.40 -12.71
C PHE A 667 24.36 9.76 -12.09
N TRP A 668 24.19 9.94 -10.78
CA TRP A 668 24.60 11.17 -10.10
C TRP A 668 26.11 11.39 -10.12
N MET A 669 26.90 10.33 -9.96
CA MET A 669 28.36 10.41 -10.07
C MET A 669 28.81 10.80 -11.48
N LEU A 670 28.15 10.27 -12.50
CA LEU A 670 28.37 10.69 -13.88
C LEU A 670 28.00 12.16 -14.08
N PHE A 671 26.81 12.56 -13.64
CA PHE A 671 26.33 13.94 -13.77
C PHE A 671 27.29 14.92 -13.08
N PHE A 672 27.79 14.57 -11.89
CA PHE A 672 28.82 15.32 -11.18
C PHE A 672 30.13 15.42 -11.97
N SER A 673 30.58 14.30 -12.55
CA SER A 673 31.83 14.26 -13.33
C SER A 673 31.76 15.14 -14.58
N ILE A 674 30.65 15.09 -15.32
CA ILE A 674 30.42 15.91 -16.52
C ILE A 674 30.47 17.40 -16.17
N LEU A 675 29.76 17.81 -15.11
CA LEU A 675 29.61 19.22 -14.76
C LEU A 675 30.87 19.85 -14.16
N ARG A 676 31.67 19.06 -13.44
CA ARG A 676 32.82 19.59 -12.69
C ARG A 676 34.17 19.35 -13.36
N VAL A 677 34.33 18.23 -14.08
CA VAL A 677 35.60 17.83 -14.68
C VAL A 677 35.58 17.93 -16.21
N GLY A 678 34.40 17.86 -16.81
CA GLY A 678 34.19 17.95 -18.26
C GLY A 678 34.00 16.59 -18.93
N SER A 679 33.30 16.57 -20.06
CA SER A 679 32.81 15.35 -20.72
C SER A 679 33.89 14.39 -21.22
N LEU A 680 35.07 14.91 -21.59
CA LEU A 680 36.16 14.13 -22.18
C LEU A 680 37.21 13.66 -21.17
N HIS A 681 37.03 13.93 -19.88
CA HIS A 681 37.99 13.53 -18.86
C HIS A 681 37.93 12.02 -18.57
N SER A 682 39.07 11.41 -18.23
CA SER A 682 39.18 9.95 -18.03
C SER A 682 38.24 9.42 -16.94
N ILE A 683 38.00 10.19 -15.88
CA ILE A 683 37.04 9.83 -14.81
C ILE A 683 35.61 9.79 -15.36
N THR A 684 35.23 10.75 -16.20
CA THR A 684 33.90 10.82 -16.81
C THR A 684 33.66 9.67 -17.77
N LEU A 685 34.67 9.31 -18.57
CA LEU A 685 34.63 8.12 -19.43
C LEU A 685 34.51 6.82 -18.60
N PHE A 686 35.19 6.74 -17.45
CA PHE A 686 35.04 5.63 -16.52
C PHE A 686 33.64 5.59 -15.88
N SER A 687 33.09 6.72 -15.43
CA SER A 687 31.73 6.81 -14.90
C SER A 687 30.66 6.45 -15.96
N MET A 688 30.85 6.87 -17.22
CA MET A 688 29.98 6.49 -18.34
C MET A 688 30.01 4.98 -18.60
N SER A 689 31.22 4.42 -18.74
CA SER A 689 31.39 2.99 -19.01
C SER A 689 30.88 2.13 -17.87
N SER A 690 31.18 2.49 -16.61
CA SER A 690 30.64 1.80 -15.44
C SER A 690 29.12 1.84 -15.37
N LEU A 691 28.48 2.99 -15.65
CA LEU A 691 27.01 3.08 -15.72
C LEU A 691 26.43 2.17 -16.81
N ILE A 692 26.98 2.19 -18.02
CA ILE A 692 26.51 1.35 -19.14
C ILE A 692 26.68 -0.13 -18.79
N ILE A 693 27.85 -0.53 -18.26
CA ILE A 693 28.11 -1.90 -17.84
C ILE A 693 27.13 -2.32 -16.75
N SER A 694 26.91 -1.50 -15.73
CA SER A 694 25.96 -1.77 -14.65
C SER A 694 24.52 -1.91 -15.16
N VAL A 695 24.10 -1.07 -16.10
CA VAL A 695 22.79 -1.17 -16.75
C VAL A 695 22.65 -2.49 -17.51
N VAL A 696 23.64 -2.85 -18.33
CA VAL A 696 23.65 -4.12 -19.07
C VAL A 696 23.62 -5.32 -18.13
N ILE A 697 24.41 -5.31 -17.05
CA ILE A 697 24.44 -6.38 -16.04
C ILE A 697 23.09 -6.47 -15.32
N ALA A 698 22.49 -5.36 -14.91
CA ALA A 698 21.19 -5.35 -14.24
C ALA A 698 20.10 -5.93 -15.14
N PHE A 699 20.00 -5.48 -16.40
CA PHE A 699 19.01 -6.00 -17.35
C PHE A 699 19.25 -7.47 -17.71
N SER A 700 20.50 -7.86 -17.93
CA SER A 700 20.87 -9.25 -18.24
C SER A 700 20.59 -10.18 -17.04
N GLY A 701 20.91 -9.75 -15.83
CA GLY A 701 20.62 -10.49 -14.59
C GLY A 701 19.12 -10.68 -14.36
N ILE A 702 18.32 -9.65 -14.63
CA ILE A 702 16.85 -9.73 -14.55
C ILE A 702 16.31 -10.68 -15.64
N PHE A 703 16.81 -10.57 -16.86
CA PHE A 703 16.38 -11.42 -17.98
C PHE A 703 16.70 -12.89 -17.72
N LEU A 704 17.94 -13.21 -17.33
CA LEU A 704 18.35 -14.56 -16.94
C LEU A 704 17.58 -15.07 -15.72
N GLY A 705 17.31 -14.20 -14.75
CA GLY A 705 16.47 -14.52 -13.59
C GLY A 705 15.05 -14.91 -14.00
N LYS A 706 14.41 -14.12 -14.88
CA LYS A 706 13.09 -14.43 -15.43
C LYS A 706 13.09 -15.72 -16.24
N LEU A 707 14.14 -15.98 -17.02
CA LEU A 707 14.28 -17.20 -17.80
C LEU A 707 14.42 -18.44 -16.90
N ARG A 708 15.27 -18.37 -15.86
CA ARG A 708 15.41 -19.46 -14.86
C ARG A 708 14.10 -19.74 -14.11
N ILE A 709 13.40 -18.67 -13.74
CA ILE A 709 12.10 -18.77 -13.07
C ILE A 709 11.08 -19.43 -14.01
N ALA A 710 11.02 -19.00 -15.28
CA ALA A 710 10.17 -19.62 -16.30
C ALA A 710 10.49 -21.11 -16.52
N GLN A 711 11.77 -21.48 -16.57
CA GLN A 711 12.21 -22.87 -16.70
C GLN A 711 11.87 -23.73 -15.48
N ARG A 712 11.96 -23.19 -14.26
CA ARG A 712 11.52 -23.92 -13.05
C ARG A 712 10.01 -24.13 -13.00
N TYR A 713 9.22 -23.19 -13.53
CA TYR A 713 7.77 -23.38 -13.69
C TYR A 713 7.40 -24.42 -14.77
N GLU A 714 8.36 -24.81 -15.62
CA GLU A 714 8.19 -25.87 -16.62
C GLU A 714 8.45 -27.28 -16.11
N GLN A 715 9.14 -27.45 -14.99
CA GLN A 715 9.28 -28.76 -14.36
C GLN A 715 8.03 -29.10 -13.54
N PRO A 716 7.29 -30.17 -13.88
CA PRO A 716 6.22 -30.66 -13.02
C PRO A 716 6.87 -31.29 -11.77
N GLU A 717 6.77 -30.63 -10.62
CA GLU A 717 6.98 -31.32 -9.36
C GLU A 717 5.82 -32.32 -9.17
N GLU A 718 6.15 -33.53 -8.69
CA GLU A 718 5.22 -34.62 -8.44
C GLU A 718 3.98 -34.13 -7.68
N GLU A 719 2.83 -34.62 -8.13
CA GLU A 719 1.51 -34.37 -7.58
C GLU A 719 1.51 -34.64 -6.06
N THR A 720 1.67 -33.57 -5.27
CA THR A 720 1.18 -33.56 -3.91
C THR A 720 -0.24 -33.07 -3.98
N GLU A 721 -1.18 -34.02 -3.98
CA GLU A 721 -2.59 -33.80 -3.68
C GLU A 721 -2.65 -32.87 -2.46
N THR A 722 -3.28 -31.71 -2.64
CA THR A 722 -3.39 -30.79 -1.51
C THR A 722 -4.43 -31.32 -0.54
N VAL A 723 -4.32 -30.94 0.73
CA VAL A 723 -5.32 -31.23 1.78
C VAL A 723 -6.74 -30.69 1.44
N PHE A 724 -6.88 -29.91 0.36
CA PHE A 724 -8.17 -29.50 -0.21
C PHE A 724 -8.71 -30.46 -1.29
N ASP A 725 -7.91 -31.43 -1.76
CA ASP A 725 -8.28 -32.50 -2.69
C ASP A 725 -8.73 -33.79 -1.97
N VAL A 726 -8.61 -33.85 -0.63
CA VAL A 726 -9.34 -34.83 0.16
C VAL A 726 -10.74 -34.26 0.36
N GLU A 727 -11.73 -34.94 -0.22
CA GLU A 727 -13.13 -34.86 0.16
C GLU A 727 -13.19 -34.63 1.69
N PRO A 728 -13.64 -33.47 2.19
CA PRO A 728 -13.69 -33.28 3.63
C PRO A 728 -14.66 -34.33 4.12
N SER A 729 -14.14 -35.31 4.85
CA SER A 729 -14.95 -36.20 5.66
C SER A 729 -15.79 -35.31 6.55
N SER A 730 -17.04 -35.14 6.11
CA SER A 730 -18.20 -34.74 6.90
C SER A 730 -17.88 -33.73 8.01
N THR A 731 -17.62 -32.46 7.71
CA THR A 731 -17.76 -31.34 8.69
C THR A 731 -17.58 -29.91 8.14
N THR A 732 -17.39 -29.67 6.83
CA THR A 732 -17.35 -28.30 6.28
C THR A 732 -18.48 -28.10 5.29
N SER A 733 -19.46 -27.27 5.66
CA SER A 733 -20.73 -27.06 4.93
C SER A 733 -20.63 -26.23 3.64
N THR A 734 -19.44 -25.97 3.11
CA THR A 734 -19.27 -25.33 1.79
C THR A 734 -18.83 -26.37 0.77
N PRO A 735 -19.72 -26.81 -0.14
CA PRO A 735 -19.31 -27.75 -1.18
C PRO A 735 -18.28 -27.07 -2.09
N THR A 736 -17.22 -27.80 -2.44
CA THR A 736 -16.17 -27.41 -3.41
C THR A 736 -16.72 -26.96 -4.78
N SER A 737 -18.02 -27.13 -5.04
CA SER A 737 -18.76 -26.78 -6.25
C SER A 737 -19.00 -25.27 -6.48
N LEU A 738 -18.79 -24.40 -5.48
CA LEU A 738 -19.07 -22.95 -5.57
C LEU A 738 -17.83 -22.04 -5.58
N LEU A 739 -16.62 -22.59 -5.73
CA LEU A 739 -15.36 -21.87 -5.48
C LEU A 739 -15.20 -20.52 -6.23
N TYR A 740 -15.67 -20.40 -7.47
CA TYR A 740 -15.57 -19.20 -8.32
C TYR A 740 -16.91 -18.48 -8.51
N VAL A 741 -17.69 -18.39 -7.43
CA VAL A 741 -18.95 -17.65 -7.39
C VAL A 741 -18.80 -16.48 -6.40
N ALA A 742 -19.39 -15.33 -6.70
CA ALA A 742 -19.43 -14.24 -5.73
C ALA A 742 -20.25 -14.67 -4.51
N THR A 743 -19.78 -14.38 -3.29
CA THR A 743 -20.43 -14.83 -2.05
C THR A 743 -21.91 -14.43 -1.96
N VAL A 744 -22.25 -13.25 -2.49
CA VAL A 744 -23.63 -12.73 -2.56
C VAL A 744 -24.57 -13.55 -3.45
N LEU A 745 -24.03 -14.39 -4.33
CA LEU A 745 -24.77 -15.33 -5.18
C LEU A 745 -24.70 -16.76 -4.65
N GLN A 746 -23.85 -17.03 -3.64
CA GLN A 746 -23.69 -18.36 -3.05
C GLN A 746 -24.68 -18.63 -1.93
N GLU A 747 -25.25 -17.59 -1.31
CA GLU A 747 -26.13 -17.78 -0.16
C GLU A 747 -27.40 -18.51 -0.59
N PRO A 748 -27.63 -19.75 -0.12
CA PRO A 748 -28.97 -20.28 -0.05
C PRO A 748 -29.72 -19.39 0.93
N GLU A 749 -30.94 -19.01 0.54
CA GLU A 749 -31.91 -18.26 1.32
C GLU A 749 -31.59 -18.27 2.83
N LEU A 750 -31.09 -17.14 3.33
CA LEU A 750 -31.21 -16.85 4.75
C LEU A 750 -32.73 -16.86 4.98
N ASN A 751 -33.29 -17.99 5.44
CA ASN A 751 -34.70 -18.14 5.80
C ASN A 751 -35.10 -17.29 7.01
N LEU A 752 -34.37 -16.21 7.29
CA LEU A 752 -34.86 -15.08 8.03
C LEU A 752 -35.75 -14.30 7.06
N THR A 753 -37.00 -14.75 6.95
CA THR A 753 -38.06 -13.87 6.45
C THR A 753 -37.90 -12.52 7.16
N PRO A 754 -37.84 -11.39 6.44
CA PRO A 754 -37.79 -10.09 7.10
C PRO A 754 -39.01 -10.01 8.02
N ALA A 755 -38.76 -9.84 9.32
CA ALA A 755 -39.84 -9.67 10.27
C ALA A 755 -40.66 -8.46 9.82
N SER A 756 -41.96 -8.67 9.58
CA SER A 756 -42.84 -7.60 9.11
C SER A 756 -42.77 -6.41 10.06
N SER A 757 -42.50 -5.21 9.54
CA SER A 757 -42.47 -4.00 10.36
C SER A 757 -43.76 -3.88 11.19
N PRO A 758 -43.68 -3.58 12.49
CA PRO A 758 -44.86 -3.39 13.35
C PRO A 758 -45.76 -2.22 12.90
N ALA A 759 -45.33 -1.41 11.92
CA ALA A 759 -46.13 -0.35 11.33
C ALA A 759 -47.16 -0.83 10.29
N ARG A 760 -47.03 -2.05 9.75
CA ARG A 760 -48.03 -2.64 8.85
C ARG A 760 -49.04 -3.47 9.64
N HIS A 761 -50.07 -2.82 10.18
CA HIS A 761 -51.29 -3.53 10.53
C HIS A 761 -51.99 -4.00 9.26
N THR A 762 -51.75 -5.25 8.85
CA THR A 762 -52.51 -5.91 7.81
C THR A 762 -53.93 -6.12 8.32
N TYR A 763 -54.92 -5.49 7.67
CA TYR A 763 -56.33 -5.67 7.99
C TYR A 763 -56.74 -7.11 7.60
N GLY A 764 -56.91 -7.97 8.60
CA GLY A 764 -57.67 -9.21 8.53
C GLY A 764 -56.99 -10.40 7.84
N THR A 765 -56.39 -11.27 8.65
CA THR A 765 -56.59 -12.74 8.61
C THR A 765 -55.97 -13.34 9.87
N ILE A 766 -56.78 -14.06 10.66
CA ILE A 766 -56.30 -14.94 11.72
C ILE A 766 -55.52 -16.07 11.05
N ASN A 767 -54.23 -16.21 11.35
CA ASN A 767 -53.53 -17.47 11.19
C ASN A 767 -52.41 -17.62 12.22
N SER A 768 -52.26 -18.88 12.62
CA SER A 768 -51.46 -19.47 13.69
C SER A 768 -49.99 -19.04 13.78
N GLN A 769 -49.49 -18.98 15.02
CA GLN A 769 -48.09 -18.86 15.41
C GLN A 769 -47.14 -19.74 14.56
N PRO A 770 -46.01 -19.21 14.06
CA PRO A 770 -44.83 -20.02 13.79
C PRO A 770 -43.97 -20.17 15.05
N GLU A 771 -43.30 -21.30 15.18
CA GLU A 771 -42.51 -21.74 16.33
C GLU A 771 -41.29 -20.83 16.63
N GLU A 772 -41.11 -20.47 17.90
CA GLU A 772 -40.07 -19.59 18.47
C GLU A 772 -38.64 -20.17 18.50
N GLY A 773 -38.36 -21.23 17.73
CA GLY A 773 -37.12 -22.02 17.86
C GLY A 773 -35.85 -21.38 17.29
N GLU A 774 -35.95 -20.65 16.17
CA GLU A 774 -34.77 -20.14 15.46
C GLU A 774 -34.34 -18.74 15.90
N GLU A 775 -35.29 -17.87 16.29
CA GLU A 775 -35.00 -16.53 16.82
C GLU A 775 -34.21 -16.59 18.14
N GLU A 776 -34.50 -17.56 19.00
CA GLU A 776 -33.76 -17.75 20.26
C GLU A 776 -32.28 -18.06 20.04
N SER A 777 -31.91 -18.75 18.96
CA SER A 777 -30.51 -19.14 18.71
C SER A 777 -29.64 -17.94 18.35
N GLY A 778 -30.11 -17.09 17.42
CA GLY A 778 -29.45 -15.85 17.04
C GLY A 778 -29.46 -14.80 18.16
N LEU A 779 -30.55 -14.72 18.92
CA LEU A 779 -30.64 -13.88 20.12
C LEU A 779 -29.70 -14.35 21.24
N ARG A 780 -29.50 -15.66 21.44
CA ARG A 780 -28.53 -16.19 22.43
C ARG A 780 -27.09 -15.94 22.02
N GLY A 781 -26.77 -16.07 20.73
CA GLY A 781 -25.45 -15.72 20.18
C GLY A 781 -25.10 -14.25 20.40
N PHE A 782 -26.05 -13.35 20.09
CA PHE A 782 -25.88 -11.90 20.26
C PHE A 782 -25.96 -11.46 21.74
N ALA A 783 -26.76 -12.12 22.58
CA ALA A 783 -26.79 -11.87 24.02
C ALA A 783 -25.47 -12.27 24.71
N ARG A 784 -24.80 -13.34 24.24
CA ARG A 784 -23.42 -13.66 24.66
C ARG A 784 -22.41 -12.62 24.22
N GLU A 785 -22.56 -12.03 23.03
CA GLU A 785 -21.75 -10.90 22.55
C GLU A 785 -22.01 -9.64 23.40
N LEU A 786 -23.26 -9.42 23.86
CA LEU A 786 -23.64 -8.32 24.75
C LEU A 786 -23.14 -8.51 26.18
N ASP A 787 -23.17 -9.73 26.71
CA ASP A 787 -22.67 -10.03 28.06
C ASP A 787 -21.14 -10.03 28.08
N SER A 788 -20.45 -10.42 27.00
CA SER A 788 -18.99 -10.25 26.89
C SER A 788 -18.61 -8.77 26.73
N ALA A 789 -19.35 -7.99 25.94
CA ALA A 789 -19.15 -6.55 25.84
C ALA A 789 -19.47 -5.79 27.15
N GLN A 790 -20.55 -6.17 27.88
CA GLN A 790 -20.88 -5.60 29.20
C GLN A 790 -19.92 -6.06 30.30
N PHE A 791 -19.44 -7.30 30.27
CA PHE A 791 -18.39 -7.78 31.19
C PHE A 791 -17.08 -7.01 30.97
N GLN A 792 -16.80 -6.60 29.73
CA GLN A 792 -15.69 -5.70 29.42
C GLN A 792 -15.93 -4.24 29.81
N GLU A 793 -17.14 -3.70 29.68
CA GLU A 793 -17.50 -2.37 30.24
C GLU A 793 -17.48 -2.35 31.79
N GLY A 794 -17.82 -3.46 32.46
CA GLY A 794 -17.72 -3.59 33.92
C GLY A 794 -16.27 -3.57 34.43
N LEU A 795 -15.36 -4.20 33.70
CA LEU A 795 -13.91 -4.14 33.95
C LEU A 795 -13.31 -2.75 33.71
N GLU A 796 -13.90 -1.94 32.82
CA GLU A 796 -13.48 -0.53 32.59
C GLU A 796 -13.88 0.41 33.74
N LEU A 797 -14.95 0.09 34.50
CA LEU A 797 -15.43 0.89 35.63
C LEU A 797 -14.79 0.50 36.97
N GLU A 798 -14.47 -0.78 37.21
CA GLU A 798 -13.77 -1.21 38.44
C GLU A 798 -12.28 -0.81 38.49
N GLY A 799 -11.70 -0.39 37.36
CA GLY A 799 -10.33 0.14 37.30
C GLY A 799 -10.17 1.61 37.73
N GLN A 800 -11.26 2.31 38.06
CA GLN A 800 -11.23 3.72 38.50
C GLN A 800 -11.53 3.93 39.99
N SER A 801 -11.62 2.85 40.77
CA SER A 801 -11.72 2.93 42.23
C SER A 801 -10.67 2.05 42.90
N HIS A 802 -9.40 2.44 42.82
CA HIS A 802 -8.40 2.15 43.85
C HIS A 802 -7.20 3.10 43.74
#